data_AF-A0A926BFX5-F1
#
_entry.id   AF-A0A926BFX5-F1
#
_cell.length_a   1.000
_cell.length_b   1.000
_cell.length_c   1.000
_cell.angle_alpha   90.00
_cell.angle_beta   90.00
_cell.angle_gamma   90.00
#
_symmetry.space_group_name_H-M   'P 1'
#
loop_
_entity.id
_entity.type
_entity.pdbx_description
1 polymer ?
#
loop_
_entity_poly.entity_id
_entity_poly.type
_entity_poly.pdbx_seq_one_letter_code
_entity_poly.pdbx_strand_id
1 'polypeptide(L)'
;GADGSGGKSTAPPPLITVSRTAAVPEPLRAAAETLFAQGLADPEGGDYREITVRVGSVWGFESDVKTHGWVLPERAGGAARKAVCPNGLVYTVRTVGKSVRVRDDVAKYLRSREAVRKKYGATAGIAWRNATPEPESVSIESLTPLYLCLLLRLGEDAPAASLYEEWKTNLRSRTDATGDNPADPYFPLANRWAWALYDRAVCAHMRGDDVLAATDAELLTRTQPSIEAEVARRGAKTYPGGAIKETDSPALPFLSNLPELREDANRRVAKRGEAPLDLVAVKKMSQGERVKTLIAHLDDVAARQDGQPGGVGLDASPISQALIAEGEAAVEPIFDVLENDERLTRSVSFGRDFFQRRNLLSVRSAAFACFVRITSVSEFRDGNDVKALRAWWATNKGLTGPERWFAQLADDGSPLSVPGSEPGRVVEDLSRRPGNVGRWTEGANRILRRSNVTQSGNWISVTARDEGKPLPAFQGEPLRARTNPSVSDLLEKRALNLSEPAEGRWGFDFQRGAVFALQLYAWDARNPRTLPTLRTVMARCVEFHNKQTKGEGHSEQYQLGGRIARLAIARVALGDAKAADEYATWLRSVDPTYLGHETQSSLYALMFDPENPVWQRAATSLFGTDSVVWGRLFADPKDRGNYGATELLWGSMLRVAAFRELVQRRLSDRTPAGTVSRYKDATASVSYKWLDGASMGPTPHRREKPQTGSLRICDRVALGLQGLPGVPVWEPFASEKERDRQCTAIAGYLQQYGPGFRDSNRYERPLYGFDMGSPFDAVTLGFGTGKTPATDRDVAANRAVFALKAENRPRVVTDLPLPLEASWKKDPFAQVSKTADGKTHRYSRGKIYQAEEEWDGKRWRRYYGFVGTHTIAKVAADEITITDFRHAARNAGTPAPKREP
;
A
#
# COMPACT_ATOMS: atom_id res chain seq x y z
N GLY A 1 -65.66 -34.73 -10.02
CA GLY A 1 -66.22 -35.48 -8.89
C GLY A 1 -65.38 -35.18 -7.69
N ALA A 2 -66.00 -34.61 -6.66
CA ALA A 2 -65.39 -34.38 -5.36
C ALA A 2 -65.17 -35.71 -4.64
N ASP A 3 -64.04 -35.86 -3.97
CA ASP A 3 -64.03 -36.36 -2.59
C ASP A 3 -62.72 -36.02 -1.89
N GLY A 4 -62.85 -35.56 -0.65
CA GLY A 4 -61.76 -35.02 0.17
C GLY A 4 -60.96 -36.08 0.89
N SER A 5 -59.71 -35.76 1.20
CA SER A 5 -58.97 -36.38 2.30
C SER A 5 -58.07 -35.37 3.00
N GLY A 6 -58.42 -35.10 4.26
CA GLY A 6 -57.56 -34.72 5.37
C GLY A 6 -56.41 -33.75 5.12
N GLY A 7 -56.68 -32.45 5.23
CA GLY A 7 -55.65 -31.48 5.57
C GLY A 7 -55.07 -31.81 6.95
N LYS A 8 -53.92 -32.49 6.98
CA LYS A 8 -53.06 -32.50 8.16
C LYS A 8 -52.56 -31.08 8.35
N SER A 9 -53.17 -30.39 9.31
CA SER A 9 -52.63 -29.18 9.92
C SER A 9 -51.18 -29.46 10.29
N THR A 10 -50.24 -28.89 9.53
CA THR A 10 -48.86 -28.76 9.98
C THR A 10 -48.92 -27.82 11.16
N ALA A 11 -48.68 -28.36 12.36
CA ALA A 11 -48.52 -27.56 13.55
C ALA A 11 -47.57 -26.39 13.23
N PRO A 12 -47.87 -25.16 13.68
CA PRO A 12 -46.93 -24.06 13.52
C PRO A 12 -45.56 -24.49 14.05
N PRO A 13 -44.45 -24.08 13.42
CA PRO A 13 -43.13 -24.38 13.94
C PRO A 13 -43.08 -23.99 15.43
N PRO A 14 -42.43 -24.80 16.28
CA PRO A 14 -42.39 -24.53 17.72
C PRO A 14 -41.92 -23.09 17.94
N LEU A 15 -42.67 -22.35 18.76
CA LEU A 15 -42.33 -20.97 19.11
C LEU A 15 -40.94 -20.95 19.74
N ILE A 16 -39.95 -20.48 18.99
CA ILE A 16 -38.61 -20.24 19.51
C ILE A 16 -38.74 -19.09 20.50
N THR A 17 -38.56 -19.38 21.78
CA THR A 17 -38.71 -18.41 22.87
C THR A 17 -37.33 -18.06 23.43
N VAL A 18 -37.09 -16.76 23.62
CA VAL A 18 -35.93 -16.25 24.38
C VAL A 18 -36.39 -15.79 25.76
N SER A 19 -35.45 -15.64 26.69
CA SER A 19 -35.75 -15.13 28.03
C SER A 19 -36.47 -13.79 28.00
N ARG A 20 -37.48 -13.64 28.86
CA ARG A 20 -38.27 -12.41 29.05
C ARG A 20 -37.73 -11.48 30.15
N THR A 21 -36.47 -11.63 30.54
CA THR A 21 -35.85 -10.82 31.60
C THR A 21 -35.99 -9.32 31.37
N ALA A 22 -36.46 -8.58 32.38
CA ALA A 22 -36.61 -7.11 32.29
C ALA A 22 -35.27 -6.36 32.18
N ALA A 23 -34.14 -7.03 32.43
CA ALA A 23 -32.80 -6.44 32.39
C ALA A 23 -32.28 -6.18 30.96
N VAL A 24 -32.94 -6.72 29.94
CA VAL A 24 -32.64 -6.49 28.52
C VAL A 24 -33.86 -5.82 27.87
N PRO A 25 -33.73 -4.88 26.91
CA PRO A 25 -34.90 -4.24 26.29
C PRO A 25 -35.71 -5.18 25.38
N GLU A 26 -37.02 -4.96 25.31
CA GLU A 26 -37.93 -5.71 24.43
C GLU A 26 -37.52 -5.72 22.95
N PRO A 27 -37.10 -4.58 22.34
CA PRO A 27 -36.67 -4.59 20.93
C PRO A 27 -35.53 -5.57 20.65
N LEU A 28 -34.62 -5.77 21.61
CA LEU A 28 -33.51 -6.71 21.46
C LEU A 28 -33.96 -8.17 21.58
N ARG A 29 -34.90 -8.48 22.47
CA ARG A 29 -35.50 -9.83 22.54
C ARG A 29 -36.24 -10.17 21.27
N ALA A 30 -37.10 -9.27 20.80
CA ALA A 30 -37.86 -9.44 19.56
C ALA A 30 -36.93 -9.60 18.34
N ALA A 31 -35.81 -8.88 18.29
CA ALA A 31 -34.78 -9.06 17.27
C ALA A 31 -34.13 -10.46 17.34
N ALA A 32 -33.77 -10.92 18.55
CA ALA A 32 -33.18 -12.24 18.74
C ALA A 32 -34.15 -13.37 18.33
N GLU A 33 -35.42 -13.31 18.73
CA GLU A 33 -36.47 -14.27 18.33
C GLU A 33 -36.60 -14.34 16.80
N THR A 34 -36.60 -13.17 16.15
CA THR A 34 -36.69 -13.09 14.69
C THR A 34 -35.47 -13.73 14.03
N LEU A 35 -34.26 -13.50 14.55
CA LEU A 35 -33.03 -14.11 14.01
C LEU A 35 -33.00 -15.63 14.16
N PHE A 36 -33.47 -16.18 15.28
CA PHE A 36 -33.60 -17.63 15.41
C PHE A 36 -34.65 -18.21 14.47
N ALA A 37 -35.80 -17.53 14.31
CA ALA A 37 -36.81 -17.92 13.33
C ALA A 37 -36.28 -17.89 11.89
N GLN A 38 -35.31 -17.01 11.61
CA GLN A 38 -34.62 -16.90 10.32
C GLN A 38 -33.48 -17.91 10.15
N GLY A 39 -33.03 -18.60 11.19
CA GLY A 39 -32.04 -19.67 11.10
C GLY A 39 -30.71 -19.42 11.82
N LEU A 40 -30.61 -18.43 12.71
CA LEU A 40 -29.49 -18.34 13.66
C LEU A 40 -29.38 -19.67 14.43
N ALA A 41 -28.16 -20.20 14.62
CA ALA A 41 -27.98 -21.52 15.20
C ALA A 41 -28.43 -21.56 16.67
N ASP A 42 -29.29 -22.52 17.01
CA ASP A 42 -29.82 -22.70 18.35
C ASP A 42 -28.85 -23.50 19.25
N PRO A 43 -28.33 -22.93 20.35
CA PRO A 43 -27.45 -23.63 21.28
C PRO A 43 -28.19 -24.54 22.29
N GLU A 44 -29.53 -24.52 22.33
CA GLU A 44 -30.31 -25.30 23.29
C GLU A 44 -30.00 -26.81 23.20
N GLY A 45 -29.86 -27.44 24.37
CA GLY A 45 -29.50 -28.86 24.49
C GLY A 45 -28.02 -29.18 24.24
N GLY A 46 -27.18 -28.17 23.94
CA GLY A 46 -25.75 -28.35 23.77
C GLY A 46 -24.94 -28.16 25.06
N ASP A 47 -23.87 -28.94 25.20
CA ASP A 47 -22.92 -28.84 26.31
C ASP A 47 -21.90 -27.72 26.04
N TYR A 48 -21.76 -26.74 26.93
CA TYR A 48 -20.74 -25.69 26.78
C TYR A 48 -19.34 -26.22 27.13
N ARG A 49 -18.49 -26.38 26.10
CA ARG A 49 -17.17 -27.01 26.20
C ARG A 49 -16.09 -26.15 25.57
N GLU A 50 -14.87 -26.35 26.02
CA GLU A 50 -13.68 -26.00 25.24
C GLU A 50 -13.66 -26.83 23.95
N ILE A 51 -13.47 -26.19 22.80
CA ILE A 51 -13.47 -26.83 21.48
C ILE A 51 -12.35 -26.28 20.61
N THR A 52 -11.94 -27.09 19.64
CA THR A 52 -11.09 -26.62 18.53
C THR A 52 -11.87 -26.73 17.24
N VAL A 53 -11.95 -25.64 16.48
CA VAL A 53 -12.63 -25.58 15.18
C VAL A 53 -11.65 -25.06 14.13
N ARG A 54 -11.83 -25.51 12.89
CA ARG A 54 -11.08 -24.96 11.76
C ARG A 54 -11.77 -23.71 11.25
N VAL A 55 -10.98 -22.65 11.04
CA VAL A 55 -11.41 -21.39 10.47
C VAL A 55 -10.50 -20.99 9.31
N GLY A 56 -11.03 -20.20 8.39
CA GLY A 56 -10.28 -19.61 7.30
C GLY A 56 -10.01 -18.12 7.50
N SER A 57 -9.25 -17.57 6.57
CA SER A 57 -9.03 -16.14 6.43
C SER A 57 -9.01 -15.80 4.95
N VAL A 58 -9.48 -14.59 4.60
CA VAL A 58 -9.37 -14.06 3.24
C VAL A 58 -7.93 -13.83 2.78
N TRP A 59 -6.96 -13.91 3.70
CA TRP A 59 -5.55 -13.98 3.39
C TRP A 59 -5.09 -15.35 2.88
N GLY A 60 -6.00 -16.34 2.84
CA GLY A 60 -5.74 -17.68 2.31
C GLY A 60 -5.12 -18.66 3.29
N PHE A 61 -4.96 -18.28 4.56
CA PHE A 61 -4.48 -19.19 5.60
C PHE A 61 -5.65 -19.86 6.32
N GLU A 62 -5.44 -21.11 6.70
CA GLU A 62 -6.30 -21.86 7.61
C GLU A 62 -5.62 -21.94 8.98
N SER A 63 -6.43 -21.92 10.03
CA SER A 63 -5.94 -22.20 11.37
C SER A 63 -6.97 -22.97 12.18
N ASP A 64 -6.48 -23.76 13.11
CA ASP A 64 -7.30 -24.36 14.14
C ASP A 64 -7.36 -23.37 15.32
N VAL A 65 -8.56 -22.89 15.63
CA VAL A 65 -8.81 -21.95 16.72
C VAL A 65 -9.38 -22.71 17.90
N LYS A 66 -8.68 -22.58 19.04
CA LYS A 66 -9.18 -23.00 20.33
C LYS A 66 -10.16 -21.94 20.85
N THR A 67 -11.40 -22.34 21.07
CA THR A 67 -12.48 -21.47 21.56
C THR A 67 -13.43 -22.27 22.44
N HIS A 68 -14.54 -21.67 22.88
CA HIS A 68 -15.60 -22.37 23.59
C HIS A 68 -16.92 -22.28 22.81
N GLY A 69 -17.73 -23.33 22.87
CA GLY A 69 -19.01 -23.40 22.17
C GLY A 69 -19.91 -24.50 22.72
N TRP A 70 -21.15 -24.55 22.23
CA TRP A 70 -22.15 -25.52 22.65
C TRP A 70 -22.09 -26.75 21.75
N VAL A 71 -21.51 -27.84 22.26
CA VAL A 71 -21.41 -29.12 21.54
C VAL A 71 -22.80 -29.75 21.47
N LEU A 72 -23.31 -29.89 20.25
CA LEU A 72 -24.64 -30.43 19.99
C LEU A 72 -24.66 -31.95 20.19
N PRO A 73 -25.78 -32.52 20.67
CA PRO A 73 -25.91 -33.96 20.87
C PRO A 73 -25.69 -34.73 19.55
N GLU A 74 -24.99 -35.87 19.62
CA GLU A 74 -24.77 -36.74 18.46
C GLU A 74 -26.12 -37.31 17.99
N ARG A 75 -26.45 -37.13 16.70
CA ARG A 75 -27.55 -37.87 16.07
C ARG A 75 -27.10 -39.33 15.90
N ALA A 76 -27.98 -40.29 16.21
CA ALA A 76 -27.71 -41.70 16.04
C ALA A 76 -27.19 -41.99 14.62
N GLY A 77 -25.91 -42.40 14.49
CA GLY A 77 -25.26 -42.76 13.23
C GLY A 77 -24.29 -41.73 12.60
N GLY A 78 -23.91 -40.64 13.27
CA GLY A 78 -23.03 -39.60 12.68
C GLY A 78 -21.57 -39.56 13.20
N ALA A 79 -20.58 -39.49 12.30
CA ALA A 79 -19.15 -39.58 12.59
C ALA A 79 -18.42 -38.26 12.95
N ALA A 80 -19.10 -37.11 13.09
CA ALA A 80 -18.46 -35.84 13.42
C ALA A 80 -19.30 -34.98 14.38
N ARG A 81 -18.71 -34.59 15.52
CA ARG A 81 -19.32 -33.70 16.53
C ARG A 81 -19.43 -32.28 15.98
N LYS A 82 -20.57 -31.63 16.20
CA LYS A 82 -20.83 -30.25 15.80
C LYS A 82 -21.03 -29.36 17.03
N ALA A 83 -20.71 -28.07 16.90
CA ALA A 83 -20.96 -27.10 17.96
C ALA A 83 -21.43 -25.75 17.42
N VAL A 84 -22.28 -25.06 18.19
CA VAL A 84 -22.60 -23.66 17.97
C VAL A 84 -21.47 -22.81 18.55
N CYS A 85 -20.87 -21.95 17.72
CA CYS A 85 -19.78 -21.06 18.10
C CYS A 85 -20.27 -19.64 18.42
N PRO A 86 -19.43 -18.78 19.02
CA PRO A 86 -19.85 -17.43 19.46
C PRO A 86 -20.40 -16.48 18.39
N ASN A 87 -20.13 -16.76 17.10
CA ASN A 87 -20.71 -16.03 15.96
C ASN A 87 -22.10 -16.52 15.55
N GLY A 88 -22.70 -17.47 16.29
CA GLY A 88 -24.02 -18.00 16.00
C GLY A 88 -24.08 -18.98 14.82
N LEU A 89 -22.94 -19.53 14.40
CA LEU A 89 -22.86 -20.55 13.35
C LEU A 89 -22.50 -21.93 13.91
N VAL A 90 -22.84 -22.98 13.16
CA VAL A 90 -22.49 -24.37 13.48
C VAL A 90 -21.16 -24.74 12.82
N TYR A 91 -20.25 -25.32 13.61
CA TYR A 91 -18.93 -25.80 13.17
C TYR A 91 -18.77 -27.30 13.43
N THR A 92 -18.03 -27.99 12.56
CA THR A 92 -17.48 -29.31 12.88
C THR A 92 -16.33 -29.17 13.87
N VAL A 93 -16.41 -29.89 14.98
CA VAL A 93 -15.45 -29.84 16.07
C VAL A 93 -14.31 -30.83 15.82
N ARG A 94 -13.05 -30.36 15.90
CA ARG A 94 -11.85 -31.20 15.82
C ARG A 94 -11.56 -31.91 17.13
N THR A 95 -11.64 -31.18 18.23
CA THR A 95 -11.39 -31.71 19.58
C THR A 95 -12.38 -31.11 20.55
N VAL A 96 -12.90 -31.92 21.46
CA VAL A 96 -13.72 -31.48 22.60
C VAL A 96 -12.86 -31.58 23.86
N GLY A 97 -12.72 -30.47 24.57
CA GLY A 97 -12.00 -30.35 25.82
C GLY A 97 -12.92 -30.35 27.04
N LYS A 98 -12.44 -29.73 28.13
CA LYS A 98 -13.15 -29.68 29.41
C LYS A 98 -14.45 -28.87 29.34
N SER A 99 -15.36 -29.17 30.26
CA SER A 99 -16.51 -28.30 30.53
C SER A 99 -16.06 -26.96 31.08
N VAL A 100 -16.71 -25.90 30.61
CA VAL A 100 -16.44 -24.50 30.99
C VAL A 100 -17.77 -23.82 31.31
N ARG A 101 -17.74 -22.67 31.99
CA ARG A 101 -18.94 -21.91 32.32
C ARG A 101 -19.00 -20.64 31.47
N VAL A 102 -20.11 -20.45 30.77
CA VAL A 102 -20.40 -19.26 29.95
C VAL A 102 -20.16 -17.96 30.73
N ARG A 103 -20.56 -17.93 32.01
CA ARG A 103 -20.41 -16.76 32.88
C ARG A 103 -18.95 -16.33 33.08
N ASP A 104 -18.02 -17.29 33.10
CA ASP A 104 -16.60 -17.02 33.30
C ASP A 104 -16.00 -16.31 32.08
N ASP A 105 -16.41 -16.70 30.87
CA ASP A 105 -15.96 -16.06 29.61
C ASP A 105 -16.49 -14.64 29.47
N VAL A 106 -17.78 -14.43 29.76
CA VAL A 106 -18.37 -13.09 29.76
C VAL A 106 -17.66 -12.19 30.77
N ALA A 107 -17.43 -12.67 31.99
CA ALA A 107 -16.72 -11.90 33.00
C ALA A 107 -15.26 -11.63 32.61
N LYS A 108 -14.57 -12.59 31.98
CA LYS A 108 -13.20 -12.41 31.47
C LYS A 108 -13.15 -11.38 30.35
N TYR A 109 -14.08 -11.44 29.40
CA TYR A 109 -14.22 -10.48 28.33
C TYR A 109 -14.46 -9.07 28.89
N LEU A 110 -15.45 -8.87 29.76
CA LEU A 110 -15.73 -7.56 30.33
C LEU A 110 -14.54 -6.97 31.11
N ARG A 111 -13.79 -7.79 31.86
CA ARG A 111 -12.54 -7.34 32.52
C ARG A 111 -11.48 -6.90 31.51
N SER A 112 -11.33 -7.61 30.40
CA SER A 112 -10.37 -7.23 29.35
C SER A 112 -10.79 -5.90 28.69
N ARG A 113 -12.08 -5.70 28.45
CA ARG A 113 -12.67 -4.45 27.95
C ARG A 113 -12.44 -3.28 28.89
N GLU A 114 -12.66 -3.48 30.18
CA GLU A 114 -12.40 -2.46 31.20
C GLU A 114 -10.90 -2.09 31.23
N ALA A 115 -10.01 -3.08 31.14
CA ALA A 115 -8.57 -2.84 31.06
C ALA A 115 -8.19 -2.05 29.80
N VAL A 116 -8.81 -2.34 28.65
CA VAL A 116 -8.62 -1.56 27.41
C VAL A 116 -9.14 -0.14 27.59
N ARG A 117 -10.34 0.07 28.13
CA ARG A 117 -10.86 1.44 28.40
C ARG A 117 -9.97 2.23 29.34
N LYS A 118 -9.47 1.60 30.41
CA LYS A 118 -8.52 2.22 31.35
C LYS A 118 -7.21 2.62 30.66
N LYS A 119 -6.75 1.83 29.69
CA LYS A 119 -5.45 2.02 29.02
C LYS A 119 -5.52 2.94 27.79
N TYR A 120 -6.64 2.97 27.06
CA TYR A 120 -6.75 3.64 25.77
C TYR A 120 -7.89 4.70 25.72
N GLY A 121 -8.69 4.85 26.78
CA GLY A 121 -9.82 5.80 26.85
C GLY A 121 -11.19 5.14 26.64
N ALA A 122 -12.27 5.87 26.97
CA ALA A 122 -13.64 5.33 27.00
C ALA A 122 -14.15 4.80 25.65
N THR A 123 -13.65 5.32 24.54
CA THR A 123 -14.02 4.92 23.17
C THR A 123 -13.11 3.84 22.57
N ALA A 124 -12.01 3.51 23.24
CA ALA A 124 -11.01 2.62 22.69
C ALA A 124 -11.39 1.14 22.81
N GLY A 125 -11.15 0.39 21.72
CA GLY A 125 -11.57 -0.99 21.58
C GLY A 125 -13.04 -1.15 21.17
N ILE A 126 -13.86 -0.09 21.20
CA ILE A 126 -15.25 -0.10 20.73
C ILE A 126 -15.28 0.19 19.21
N ALA A 127 -14.43 -0.49 18.43
CA ALA A 127 -14.48 -0.37 16.99
C ALA A 127 -15.52 -1.36 16.48
N TRP A 128 -16.70 -0.86 16.10
CA TRP A 128 -17.64 -1.63 15.28
C TRP A 128 -16.97 -1.89 13.93
N ARG A 129 -16.28 -3.02 13.79
CA ARG A 129 -15.75 -3.50 12.51
C ARG A 129 -16.92 -4.09 11.73
N ASN A 130 -17.17 -3.56 10.53
CA ASN A 130 -18.22 -4.06 9.64
C ASN A 130 -17.86 -5.47 9.13
N ALA A 131 -16.58 -5.73 8.88
CA ALA A 131 -16.05 -7.05 8.58
C ALA A 131 -15.20 -7.57 9.75
N THR A 132 -15.73 -8.55 10.49
CA THR A 132 -14.97 -9.29 11.51
C THR A 132 -14.51 -10.61 10.88
N PRO A 133 -13.20 -10.89 10.78
CA PRO A 133 -12.69 -12.14 10.22
C PRO A 133 -13.20 -13.36 10.98
N GLU A 134 -13.38 -14.48 10.29
CA GLU A 134 -13.84 -15.74 10.89
C GLU A 134 -13.12 -16.11 12.22
N PRO A 135 -11.77 -16.08 12.35
CA PRO A 135 -11.07 -16.43 13.59
C PRO A 135 -11.41 -15.50 14.76
N GLU A 136 -11.57 -14.20 14.49
CA GLU A 136 -11.99 -13.23 15.51
C GLU A 136 -13.46 -13.46 15.91
N SER A 137 -14.32 -13.81 14.94
CA SER A 137 -15.76 -13.98 15.16
C SER A 137 -16.11 -15.16 16.07
N VAL A 138 -15.31 -16.23 16.04
CA VAL A 138 -15.51 -17.41 16.90
C VAL A 138 -14.77 -17.32 18.23
N SER A 139 -13.95 -16.28 18.45
CA SER A 139 -13.10 -16.19 19.64
C SER A 139 -13.86 -15.67 20.86
N ILE A 140 -13.67 -16.35 22.01
CA ILE A 140 -14.14 -15.87 23.31
C ILE A 140 -13.43 -14.60 23.80
N GLU A 141 -12.30 -14.22 23.18
CA GLU A 141 -11.58 -12.99 23.48
C GLU A 141 -12.21 -11.77 22.77
N SER A 142 -13.09 -12.01 21.80
CA SER A 142 -13.73 -11.00 20.95
C SER A 142 -15.24 -11.28 20.77
N LEU A 143 -15.98 -11.33 21.90
CA LEU A 143 -17.41 -11.63 21.89
C LEU A 143 -18.22 -10.62 21.06
N THR A 144 -18.83 -11.08 19.97
CA THR A 144 -19.69 -10.25 19.13
C THR A 144 -21.10 -10.10 19.73
N PRO A 145 -21.89 -9.09 19.31
CA PRO A 145 -23.27 -8.97 19.76
C PRO A 145 -24.18 -10.18 19.47
N LEU A 146 -23.81 -11.09 18.55
CA LEU A 146 -24.58 -12.32 18.32
C LEU A 146 -24.53 -13.27 19.52
N TYR A 147 -23.47 -13.21 20.32
CA TYR A 147 -23.36 -13.98 21.56
C TYR A 147 -24.48 -13.61 22.54
N LEU A 148 -24.94 -12.35 22.54
CA LEU A 148 -26.06 -11.89 23.35
C LEU A 148 -27.36 -12.64 23.01
N CYS A 149 -27.63 -12.87 21.71
CA CYS A 149 -28.79 -13.63 21.26
C CYS A 149 -28.73 -15.09 21.77
N LEU A 150 -27.55 -15.71 21.73
CA LEU A 150 -27.33 -17.07 22.25
C LEU A 150 -27.59 -17.15 23.76
N LEU A 151 -27.13 -16.17 24.54
CA LEU A 151 -27.38 -16.11 25.98
C LEU A 151 -28.86 -15.93 26.32
N LEU A 152 -29.56 -15.06 25.59
CA LEU A 152 -31.00 -14.86 25.74
C LEU A 152 -31.78 -16.14 25.42
N ARG A 153 -31.34 -16.91 24.43
CA ARG A 153 -31.94 -18.21 24.09
C ARG A 153 -31.79 -19.24 25.20
N LEU A 154 -30.66 -19.23 25.90
CA LEU A 154 -30.33 -20.16 26.98
C LEU A 154 -30.87 -19.74 28.37
N GLY A 155 -31.50 -18.56 28.49
CA GLY A 155 -31.93 -18.03 29.79
C GLY A 155 -30.78 -17.54 30.68
N GLU A 156 -29.61 -17.23 30.11
CA GLU A 156 -28.45 -16.69 30.85
C GLU A 156 -28.58 -15.17 31.02
N ASP A 157 -29.58 -14.76 31.80
CA ASP A 157 -30.04 -13.37 31.91
C ASP A 157 -28.98 -12.40 32.43
N ALA A 158 -28.26 -12.76 33.49
CA ALA A 158 -27.26 -11.88 34.10
C ALA A 158 -26.04 -11.64 33.18
N PRO A 159 -25.44 -12.68 32.55
CA PRO A 159 -24.44 -12.49 31.50
C PRO A 159 -24.97 -11.69 30.30
N ALA A 160 -26.21 -11.95 29.86
CA ALA A 160 -26.83 -11.23 28.75
C ALA A 160 -26.97 -9.73 29.06
N ALA A 161 -27.51 -9.37 30.23
CA ALA A 161 -27.64 -7.98 30.66
C ALA A 161 -26.27 -7.27 30.72
N SER A 162 -25.24 -7.95 31.22
CA SER A 162 -23.88 -7.38 31.31
C SER A 162 -23.25 -7.12 29.94
N LEU A 163 -23.46 -8.03 28.97
CA LEU A 163 -23.01 -7.82 27.59
C LEU A 163 -23.85 -6.80 26.84
N TYR A 164 -25.15 -6.72 27.09
CA TYR A 164 -25.99 -5.68 26.53
C TYR A 164 -25.47 -4.29 26.93
N GLU A 165 -25.13 -4.10 28.20
CA GLU A 165 -24.56 -2.84 28.69
C GLU A 165 -23.24 -2.47 28.02
N GLU A 166 -22.40 -3.45 27.67
CA GLU A 166 -21.17 -3.24 26.87
C GLU A 166 -21.47 -2.79 25.43
N TRP A 167 -22.52 -3.35 24.81
CA TRP A 167 -22.78 -3.20 23.37
C TRP A 167 -23.87 -2.19 23.02
N LYS A 168 -24.66 -1.69 23.99
CA LYS A 168 -25.85 -0.86 23.76
C LYS A 168 -25.58 0.41 22.94
N THR A 169 -24.40 1.01 23.05
CA THR A 169 -24.03 2.19 22.25
C THR A 169 -23.77 1.86 20.77
N ASN A 170 -23.28 0.65 20.46
CA ASN A 170 -23.03 0.20 19.08
C ASN A 170 -24.23 -0.48 18.44
N LEU A 171 -25.14 -1.01 19.26
CA LEU A 171 -26.43 -1.53 18.81
C LEU A 171 -27.40 -0.41 18.42
N ARG A 172 -27.08 0.85 18.78
CA ARG A 172 -27.75 2.03 18.22
C ARG A 172 -27.28 2.27 16.79
N SER A 173 -28.20 2.40 15.84
CA SER A 173 -27.88 2.81 14.47
C SER A 173 -27.23 4.19 14.49
N ARG A 174 -26.16 4.38 13.72
CA ARG A 174 -25.43 5.66 13.61
C ARG A 174 -26.25 6.78 12.92
N THR A 175 -27.47 6.48 12.49
CA THR A 175 -28.36 7.38 11.73
C THR A 175 -29.21 8.29 12.61
N ASP A 176 -29.14 8.17 13.92
CA ASP A 176 -30.10 8.78 14.85
C ASP A 176 -29.39 9.76 15.79
N ALA A 177 -28.55 10.62 15.20
CA ALA A 177 -28.09 11.84 15.85
C ALA A 177 -29.24 12.83 16.17
N THR A 178 -30.48 12.49 15.79
CA THR A 178 -31.72 13.23 16.10
C THR A 178 -32.64 12.41 17.00
N GLY A 179 -32.30 12.34 18.29
CA GLY A 179 -33.24 12.52 19.40
C GLY A 179 -34.21 11.40 19.79
N ASP A 180 -35.08 10.90 18.91
CA ASP A 180 -36.45 10.57 19.38
C ASP A 180 -36.96 9.13 19.20
N ASN A 181 -36.17 8.16 18.74
CA ASN A 181 -36.61 6.75 18.66
C ASN A 181 -35.52 5.79 19.18
N PRO A 182 -35.82 4.83 20.08
CA PRO A 182 -34.84 3.81 20.45
C PRO A 182 -34.50 2.96 19.23
N ALA A 183 -33.23 3.04 18.79
CA ALA A 183 -32.70 2.27 17.67
C ALA A 183 -33.05 0.78 17.76
N ASP A 184 -33.65 0.22 16.70
CA ASP A 184 -33.94 -1.20 16.59
C ASP A 184 -32.64 -2.01 16.37
N PRO A 185 -32.27 -2.93 17.28
CA PRO A 185 -31.01 -3.67 17.20
C PRO A 185 -31.01 -4.78 16.15
N TYR A 186 -32.14 -5.07 15.50
CA TYR A 186 -32.28 -6.17 14.55
C TYR A 186 -31.29 -6.07 13.38
N PHE A 187 -31.23 -4.95 12.67
CA PHE A 187 -30.38 -4.85 11.47
C PHE A 187 -28.88 -5.01 11.77
N PRO A 188 -28.29 -4.35 12.80
CA PRO A 188 -26.89 -4.58 13.18
C PRO A 188 -26.57 -6.05 13.52
N LEU A 189 -27.51 -6.79 14.12
CA LEU A 189 -27.35 -8.21 14.42
C LEU A 189 -27.46 -9.07 13.14
N ALA A 190 -28.50 -8.86 12.33
CA ALA A 190 -28.71 -9.57 11.07
C ALA A 190 -27.53 -9.36 10.10
N ASN A 191 -27.03 -8.13 9.98
CA ASN A 191 -25.86 -7.81 9.18
C ASN A 191 -24.60 -8.57 9.63
N ARG A 192 -24.39 -8.72 10.96
CA ARG A 192 -23.25 -9.48 11.49
C ARG A 192 -23.38 -10.98 11.25
N TRP A 193 -24.58 -11.51 11.38
CA TRP A 193 -24.83 -12.94 11.13
C TRP A 193 -24.65 -13.28 9.65
N ALA A 194 -25.26 -12.49 8.76
CA ALA A 194 -25.09 -12.61 7.32
C ALA A 194 -23.62 -12.45 6.91
N TRP A 195 -22.89 -11.51 7.53
CA TRP A 195 -21.45 -11.36 7.33
C TRP A 195 -20.65 -12.61 7.72
N ALA A 196 -20.92 -13.17 8.91
CA ALA A 196 -20.19 -14.34 9.39
C ALA A 196 -20.40 -15.56 8.47
N LEU A 197 -21.63 -15.78 7.98
CA LEU A 197 -21.93 -16.80 6.98
C LEU A 197 -21.17 -16.53 5.67
N TYR A 198 -21.19 -15.29 5.19
CA TYR A 198 -20.60 -14.94 3.91
C TYR A 198 -19.07 -15.03 3.92
N ASP A 199 -18.41 -14.50 4.96
CA ASP A 199 -16.95 -14.59 5.10
C ASP A 199 -16.50 -16.06 5.21
N ARG A 200 -17.26 -16.91 5.92
CA ARG A 200 -16.99 -18.35 6.00
C ARG A 200 -17.22 -19.06 4.66
N ALA A 201 -18.29 -18.76 3.94
CA ALA A 201 -18.56 -19.30 2.61
C ALA A 201 -17.43 -18.96 1.63
N VAL A 202 -16.99 -17.69 1.62
CA VAL A 202 -15.88 -17.21 0.79
C VAL A 202 -14.57 -17.89 1.18
N CYS A 203 -14.25 -17.99 2.48
CA CYS A 203 -13.03 -18.65 2.93
C CYS A 203 -13.06 -20.17 2.66
N ALA A 204 -14.23 -20.81 2.71
CA ALA A 204 -14.44 -22.20 2.34
C ALA A 204 -14.22 -22.41 0.84
N HIS A 205 -14.77 -21.52 0.01
CA HIS A 205 -14.52 -21.50 -1.43
C HIS A 205 -13.04 -21.37 -1.75
N MET A 206 -12.32 -20.43 -1.11
CA MET A 206 -10.89 -20.20 -1.35
C MET A 206 -10.01 -21.42 -1.07
N ARG A 207 -10.39 -22.22 -0.06
CA ARG A 207 -9.60 -23.38 0.39
C ARG A 207 -10.02 -24.73 -0.22
N GLY A 208 -11.08 -24.76 -1.02
CA GLY A 208 -11.58 -26.00 -1.61
C GLY A 208 -12.53 -26.80 -0.71
N ASP A 209 -13.11 -26.18 0.32
CA ASP A 209 -14.15 -26.80 1.15
C ASP A 209 -15.53 -26.54 0.52
N ASP A 210 -15.75 -27.18 -0.64
CA ASP A 210 -16.90 -26.92 -1.52
C ASP A 210 -18.24 -27.19 -0.84
N VAL A 211 -18.30 -28.20 0.02
CA VAL A 211 -19.52 -28.57 0.75
C VAL A 211 -19.90 -27.47 1.73
N LEU A 212 -18.94 -26.91 2.48
CA LEU A 212 -19.24 -25.81 3.41
C LEU A 212 -19.59 -24.52 2.66
N ALA A 213 -18.85 -24.21 1.59
CA ALA A 213 -19.13 -23.04 0.75
C ALA A 213 -20.56 -23.08 0.19
N ALA A 214 -20.97 -24.23 -0.38
CA ALA A 214 -22.32 -24.47 -0.87
C ALA A 214 -23.37 -24.34 0.24
N THR A 215 -23.15 -25.00 1.39
CA THR A 215 -24.09 -25.00 2.52
C THR A 215 -24.37 -23.58 3.02
N ASP A 216 -23.32 -22.77 3.22
CA ASP A 216 -23.47 -21.40 3.72
C ASP A 216 -24.07 -20.46 2.67
N ALA A 217 -23.70 -20.62 1.39
CA ALA A 217 -24.27 -19.84 0.30
C ALA A 217 -25.76 -20.14 0.08
N GLU A 218 -26.18 -21.39 0.20
CA GLU A 218 -27.60 -21.79 0.15
C GLU A 218 -28.39 -21.24 1.33
N LEU A 219 -27.81 -21.29 2.54
CA LEU A 219 -28.44 -20.69 3.71
C LEU A 219 -28.64 -19.19 3.50
N LEU A 220 -27.59 -18.45 3.13
CA LEU A 220 -27.67 -17.03 2.84
C LEU A 220 -28.70 -16.69 1.78
N THR A 221 -28.78 -17.48 0.71
CA THR A 221 -29.73 -17.23 -0.38
C THR A 221 -31.18 -17.35 0.10
N ARG A 222 -31.47 -18.27 1.02
CA ARG A 222 -32.81 -18.40 1.61
C ARG A 222 -33.10 -17.30 2.64
N THR A 223 -32.10 -16.86 3.39
CA THR A 223 -32.30 -15.93 4.52
C THR A 223 -32.24 -14.47 4.12
N GLN A 224 -31.49 -14.10 3.08
CA GLN A 224 -31.35 -12.71 2.63
C GLN A 224 -32.70 -12.02 2.39
N PRO A 225 -33.66 -12.60 1.64
CA PRO A 225 -34.96 -11.94 1.41
C PRO A 225 -35.75 -11.73 2.70
N SER A 226 -35.67 -12.67 3.65
CA SER A 226 -36.33 -12.53 4.95
C SER A 226 -35.68 -11.43 5.79
N ILE A 227 -34.36 -11.30 5.74
CA ILE A 227 -33.65 -10.22 6.42
C ILE A 227 -34.07 -8.87 5.85
N GLU A 228 -34.04 -8.71 4.53
CA GLU A 228 -34.38 -7.47 3.84
C GLU A 228 -35.84 -7.06 4.07
N ALA A 229 -36.78 -8.02 3.99
CA ALA A 229 -38.19 -7.77 4.30
C ALA A 229 -38.40 -7.29 5.73
N GLU A 230 -37.68 -7.87 6.70
CA GLU A 230 -37.79 -7.50 8.10
C GLU A 230 -37.13 -6.13 8.40
N VAL A 231 -36.02 -5.81 7.74
CA VAL A 231 -35.41 -4.46 7.80
C VAL A 231 -36.40 -3.42 7.31
N ALA A 232 -37.06 -3.68 6.16
CA ALA A 232 -38.07 -2.80 5.59
C ALA A 232 -39.28 -2.65 6.52
N ARG A 233 -39.80 -3.76 7.06
CA ARG A 233 -40.93 -3.78 8.00
C ARG A 233 -40.66 -2.95 9.26
N ARG A 234 -39.43 -2.97 9.77
CA ARG A 234 -38.99 -2.24 10.96
C ARG A 234 -38.62 -0.78 10.69
N GLY A 235 -38.60 -0.34 9.43
CA GLY A 235 -38.21 1.02 9.05
C GLY A 235 -36.75 1.36 9.38
N ALA A 236 -35.89 0.35 9.52
CA ALA A 236 -34.49 0.56 9.87
C ALA A 236 -33.75 1.15 8.67
N LYS A 237 -33.08 2.31 8.86
CA LYS A 237 -32.24 2.91 7.81
C LYS A 237 -31.01 2.04 7.58
N THR A 238 -30.78 1.67 6.32
CA THR A 238 -29.58 0.91 5.91
C THR A 238 -28.33 1.77 6.04
N TYR A 239 -27.17 1.14 6.21
CA TYR A 239 -25.91 1.86 6.37
C TYR A 239 -25.57 2.62 5.08
N PRO A 240 -25.21 3.92 5.15
CA PRO A 240 -24.61 4.61 4.02
C PRO A 240 -23.17 4.12 3.85
N GLY A 241 -22.98 3.11 3.00
CA GLY A 241 -21.69 2.85 2.38
C GLY A 241 -21.40 3.99 1.40
N GLY A 242 -20.22 4.60 1.51
CA GLY A 242 -19.89 5.83 0.78
C GLY A 242 -20.23 5.83 -0.73
N ALA A 243 -20.62 7.00 -1.21
CA ALA A 243 -20.73 7.43 -2.61
C ALA A 243 -21.79 6.79 -3.52
N ILE A 244 -22.86 6.20 -3.00
CA ILE A 244 -24.03 5.81 -3.82
C ILE A 244 -25.26 6.54 -3.29
N LYS A 245 -25.99 7.27 -4.16
CA LYS A 245 -27.22 7.98 -3.79
C LYS A 245 -28.31 6.99 -3.37
N GLU A 246 -28.91 7.28 -2.22
CA GLU A 246 -30.19 6.77 -1.69
C GLU A 246 -31.23 6.75 -2.82
N THR A 247 -31.87 5.63 -3.19
CA THR A 247 -32.98 4.97 -2.49
C THR A 247 -33.14 3.47 -2.83
N ASP A 248 -32.29 2.89 -3.70
CA ASP A 248 -32.51 1.56 -4.30
C ASP A 248 -31.44 0.49 -3.94
N SER A 249 -30.55 0.77 -2.98
CA SER A 249 -29.49 -0.19 -2.61
C SER A 249 -30.01 -1.27 -1.65
N PRO A 250 -29.67 -2.56 -1.86
CA PRO A 250 -30.08 -3.65 -0.96
C PRO A 250 -29.49 -3.45 0.44
N ALA A 251 -30.17 -3.98 1.46
CA ALA A 251 -29.72 -3.82 2.87
C ALA A 251 -28.37 -4.51 3.15
N LEU A 252 -28.04 -5.55 2.38
CA LEU A 252 -26.80 -6.33 2.51
C LEU A 252 -25.98 -6.26 1.21
N PRO A 253 -25.40 -5.09 0.85
CA PRO A 253 -24.76 -4.89 -0.45
C PRO A 253 -23.51 -5.76 -0.66
N PHE A 254 -22.93 -6.31 0.40
CA PHE A 254 -21.80 -7.24 0.30
C PHE A 254 -22.18 -8.63 -0.22
N LEU A 255 -23.48 -8.97 -0.27
CA LEU A 255 -23.98 -10.22 -0.85
C LEU A 255 -24.22 -10.14 -2.36
N SER A 256 -23.77 -9.08 -3.03
CA SER A 256 -24.04 -8.86 -4.46
C SER A 256 -23.55 -9.98 -5.39
N ASN A 257 -22.56 -10.77 -4.95
CA ASN A 257 -21.99 -11.90 -5.70
C ASN A 257 -22.34 -13.28 -5.11
N LEU A 258 -23.34 -13.32 -4.21
CA LEU A 258 -23.81 -14.55 -3.60
C LEU A 258 -24.38 -15.56 -4.63
N PRO A 259 -25.14 -15.14 -5.67
CA PRO A 259 -25.63 -16.06 -6.69
C PRO A 259 -24.50 -16.83 -7.38
N GLU A 260 -23.45 -16.14 -7.80
CA GLU A 260 -22.28 -16.72 -8.49
C GLU A 260 -21.50 -17.66 -7.57
N LEU A 261 -21.32 -17.29 -6.29
CA LEU A 261 -20.68 -18.15 -5.30
C LEU A 261 -21.47 -19.45 -5.09
N ARG A 262 -22.79 -19.35 -4.96
CA ARG A 262 -23.68 -20.51 -4.76
C ARG A 262 -23.62 -21.45 -5.96
N GLU A 263 -23.75 -20.91 -7.16
CA GLU A 263 -23.75 -21.70 -8.40
C GLU A 263 -22.42 -22.41 -8.62
N ASP A 264 -21.30 -21.72 -8.43
CA ASP A 264 -19.97 -22.33 -8.56
C ASP A 264 -19.69 -23.37 -7.47
N ALA A 265 -20.08 -23.11 -6.21
CA ALA A 265 -19.91 -24.06 -5.12
C ALA A 265 -20.74 -25.33 -5.35
N ASN A 266 -22.00 -25.21 -5.78
CA ASN A 266 -22.85 -26.36 -6.09
C ASN A 266 -22.33 -27.17 -7.28
N ARG A 267 -21.82 -26.49 -8.32
CA ARG A 267 -21.13 -27.14 -9.45
C ARG A 267 -19.93 -27.97 -8.96
N ARG A 268 -19.12 -27.44 -8.06
CA ARG A 268 -17.94 -28.13 -7.52
C ARG A 268 -18.30 -29.30 -6.62
N VAL A 269 -19.35 -29.18 -5.81
CA VAL A 269 -19.90 -30.30 -5.03
C VAL A 269 -20.35 -31.44 -5.96
N ALA A 270 -20.97 -31.13 -7.09
CA ALA A 270 -21.38 -32.14 -8.08
C ALA A 270 -20.19 -32.84 -8.76
N LYS A 271 -19.03 -32.19 -8.85
CA LYS A 271 -17.78 -32.74 -9.39
C LYS A 271 -16.84 -33.33 -8.33
N ARG A 272 -17.31 -33.43 -7.08
CA ARG A 272 -16.48 -33.88 -5.96
C ARG A 272 -15.92 -35.29 -6.21
N GLY A 273 -14.61 -35.43 -6.09
CA GLY A 273 -13.90 -36.71 -6.28
C GLY A 273 -12.91 -36.72 -7.44
N GLU A 274 -12.92 -35.68 -8.29
CA GLU A 274 -11.87 -35.47 -9.27
C GLU A 274 -10.52 -35.20 -8.58
N ALA A 275 -9.45 -35.85 -9.05
CA ALA A 275 -8.11 -35.66 -8.50
C ALA A 275 -7.59 -34.25 -8.83
N PRO A 276 -6.80 -33.61 -7.95
CA PRO A 276 -6.13 -32.35 -8.27
C PRO A 276 -5.29 -32.47 -9.55
N LEU A 277 -5.20 -31.37 -10.30
CA LEU A 277 -4.39 -31.32 -11.51
C LEU A 277 -2.91 -31.62 -11.21
N ASP A 278 -2.36 -32.66 -11.85
CA ASP A 278 -0.93 -32.94 -11.84
C ASP A 278 -0.24 -32.25 -13.03
N LEU A 279 0.42 -31.11 -12.77
CA LEU A 279 1.17 -30.36 -13.79
C LEU A 279 2.35 -31.16 -14.39
N VAL A 280 2.88 -32.17 -13.70
CA VAL A 280 3.94 -33.03 -14.24
C VAL A 280 3.37 -33.99 -15.28
N ALA A 281 2.19 -34.55 -15.03
CA ALA A 281 1.47 -35.36 -16.00
C ALA A 281 1.06 -34.52 -17.23
N VAL A 282 0.54 -33.30 -17.02
CA VAL A 282 0.17 -32.39 -18.11
C VAL A 282 1.35 -32.15 -19.06
N LYS A 283 2.56 -31.91 -18.56
CA LYS A 283 3.74 -31.68 -19.40
C LYS A 283 4.05 -32.80 -20.41
N LYS A 284 3.54 -34.02 -20.19
CA LYS A 284 3.75 -35.18 -21.07
C LYS A 284 2.71 -35.27 -22.20
N MET A 285 1.64 -34.47 -22.16
CA MET A 285 0.57 -34.46 -23.17
C MET A 285 1.00 -33.66 -24.41
N SER A 286 0.28 -33.83 -25.53
CA SER A 286 0.45 -32.95 -26.71
C SER A 286 0.07 -31.50 -26.39
N GLN A 287 0.58 -30.51 -27.13
CA GLN A 287 0.30 -29.09 -26.83
C GLN A 287 -1.20 -28.76 -26.81
N GLY A 288 -1.97 -29.28 -27.76
CA GLY A 288 -3.43 -29.07 -27.79
C GLY A 288 -4.13 -29.68 -26.56
N GLU A 289 -3.72 -30.87 -26.14
CA GLU A 289 -4.25 -31.51 -24.93
C GLU A 289 -3.83 -30.76 -23.65
N ARG A 290 -2.60 -30.23 -23.59
CA ARG A 290 -2.13 -29.40 -22.48
C ARG A 290 -2.98 -28.15 -22.33
N VAL A 291 -3.16 -27.38 -23.41
CA VAL A 291 -3.97 -26.16 -23.39
C VAL A 291 -5.40 -26.46 -22.95
N LYS A 292 -6.03 -27.49 -23.53
CA LYS A 292 -7.39 -27.92 -23.16
C LYS A 292 -7.49 -28.29 -21.68
N THR A 293 -6.54 -29.06 -21.18
CA THR A 293 -6.50 -29.51 -19.77
C THR A 293 -6.29 -28.34 -18.82
N LEU A 294 -5.38 -27.42 -19.14
CA LEU A 294 -5.09 -26.25 -18.32
C LEU A 294 -6.28 -25.29 -18.25
N ILE A 295 -6.99 -25.06 -19.38
CA ILE A 295 -8.23 -24.27 -19.42
C ILE A 295 -9.34 -24.92 -18.57
N ALA A 296 -9.48 -26.24 -18.66
CA ALA A 296 -10.47 -26.97 -17.87
C ALA A 296 -10.24 -26.81 -16.35
N HIS A 297 -9.01 -26.54 -15.90
CA HIS A 297 -8.63 -26.35 -14.50
C HIS A 297 -8.32 -24.89 -14.11
N LEU A 298 -8.63 -23.90 -14.95
CA LEU A 298 -8.46 -22.49 -14.56
C LEU A 298 -9.32 -22.10 -13.35
N ASP A 299 -10.40 -22.83 -13.08
CA ASP A 299 -11.22 -22.65 -11.88
C ASP A 299 -10.48 -23.06 -10.59
N ASP A 300 -9.40 -23.83 -10.68
CA ASP A 300 -8.54 -24.16 -9.52
C ASP A 300 -7.44 -23.11 -9.25
N VAL A 301 -7.39 -22.02 -10.03
CA VAL A 301 -6.46 -20.90 -9.77
C VAL A 301 -6.73 -20.31 -8.38
N ALA A 302 -5.74 -20.43 -7.49
CA ALA A 302 -5.83 -20.06 -6.07
C ALA A 302 -4.78 -19.00 -5.66
N ALA A 303 -4.64 -17.95 -6.46
CA ALA A 303 -3.79 -16.81 -6.13
C ALA A 303 -4.36 -15.99 -4.95
N ARG A 304 -3.49 -15.27 -4.24
CA ARG A 304 -3.82 -14.49 -3.04
C ARG A 304 -3.43 -13.03 -3.22
N GLN A 305 -4.03 -12.16 -2.40
CA GLN A 305 -3.71 -10.74 -2.37
C GLN A 305 -2.48 -10.53 -1.46
N ASP A 306 -1.41 -9.92 -1.97
CA ASP A 306 -0.12 -9.81 -1.26
C ASP A 306 0.04 -8.54 -0.39
N GLY A 307 -1.00 -7.70 -0.31
CA GLY A 307 -0.95 -6.45 0.46
C GLY A 307 -2.25 -5.65 0.44
N GLN A 308 -2.29 -4.54 1.18
CA GLN A 308 -3.47 -3.68 1.30
C GLN A 308 -3.10 -2.18 1.12
N PRO A 309 -3.67 -1.44 0.13
CA PRO A 309 -4.54 -1.93 -0.95
C PRO A 309 -3.74 -2.78 -1.92
N GLY A 310 -4.35 -3.83 -2.46
CA GLY A 310 -3.68 -4.68 -3.44
C GLY A 310 -4.66 -5.39 -4.37
N GLY A 311 -4.14 -5.94 -5.45
CA GLY A 311 -4.83 -6.85 -6.36
C GLY A 311 -4.32 -8.29 -6.19
N VAL A 312 -4.87 -9.20 -6.99
CA VAL A 312 -4.47 -10.61 -7.02
C VAL A 312 -3.78 -10.89 -8.35
N GLY A 313 -2.53 -11.33 -8.31
CA GLY A 313 -1.78 -11.75 -9.51
C GLY A 313 -2.21 -13.14 -9.98
N LEU A 314 -3.33 -13.23 -10.71
CA LEU A 314 -3.87 -14.50 -11.22
C LEU A 314 -2.90 -15.22 -12.17
N ASP A 315 -2.05 -14.46 -12.85
CA ASP A 315 -0.99 -14.95 -13.72
C ASP A 315 0.12 -15.69 -12.97
N ALA A 316 0.33 -15.41 -11.68
CA ALA A 316 1.38 -16.04 -10.88
C ALA A 316 1.04 -17.47 -10.42
N SER A 317 -0.22 -17.90 -10.55
CA SER A 317 -0.64 -19.26 -10.21
C SER A 317 0.08 -20.30 -11.08
N PRO A 318 0.49 -21.47 -10.55
CA PRO A 318 1.15 -22.52 -11.33
C PRO A 318 0.37 -22.96 -12.58
N ILE A 319 -0.96 -23.01 -12.50
CA ILE A 319 -1.84 -23.35 -13.65
C ILE A 319 -1.76 -22.27 -14.73
N SER A 320 -1.86 -21.00 -14.32
CA SER A 320 -1.74 -19.86 -15.22
C SER A 320 -0.36 -19.78 -15.87
N GLN A 321 0.72 -19.99 -15.11
CA GLN A 321 2.08 -20.03 -15.62
C GLN A 321 2.28 -21.15 -16.65
N ALA A 322 1.71 -22.33 -16.40
CA ALA A 322 1.74 -23.42 -17.37
C ALA A 322 0.98 -23.06 -18.65
N LEU A 323 -0.19 -22.40 -18.56
CA LEU A 323 -0.93 -21.94 -19.73
C LEU A 323 -0.18 -20.85 -20.51
N ILE A 324 0.44 -19.90 -19.79
CA ILE A 324 1.28 -18.85 -20.38
C ILE A 324 2.45 -19.45 -21.16
N ALA A 325 3.05 -20.53 -20.65
CA ALA A 325 4.17 -21.21 -21.30
C ALA A 325 3.80 -21.86 -22.65
N GLU A 326 2.52 -22.11 -22.92
CA GLU A 326 2.06 -22.61 -24.22
C GLU A 326 2.05 -21.53 -25.32
N GLY A 327 2.19 -20.25 -24.94
CA GLY A 327 2.34 -19.14 -25.87
C GLY A 327 1.12 -18.93 -26.77
N GLU A 328 1.37 -18.61 -28.04
CA GLU A 328 0.31 -18.23 -29.00
C GLU A 328 -0.74 -19.32 -29.23
N ALA A 329 -0.41 -20.60 -29.01
CA ALA A 329 -1.33 -21.71 -29.15
C ALA A 329 -2.50 -21.66 -28.16
N ALA A 330 -2.33 -20.96 -27.03
CA ALA A 330 -3.38 -20.80 -26.02
C ALA A 330 -4.33 -19.62 -26.30
N VAL A 331 -4.02 -18.71 -27.22
CA VAL A 331 -4.76 -17.44 -27.37
C VAL A 331 -6.19 -17.64 -27.87
N GLU A 332 -6.41 -18.42 -28.93
CA GLU A 332 -7.77 -18.68 -29.43
C GLU A 332 -8.63 -19.43 -28.39
N PRO A 333 -8.14 -20.50 -27.74
CA PRO A 333 -8.86 -21.12 -26.63
C PRO A 333 -9.15 -20.17 -25.46
N ILE A 334 -8.27 -19.21 -25.17
CA ILE A 334 -8.53 -18.18 -24.17
C ILE A 334 -9.70 -17.28 -24.59
N PHE A 335 -9.83 -16.92 -25.87
CA PHE A 335 -10.97 -16.12 -26.33
C PHE A 335 -12.30 -16.85 -26.13
N ASP A 336 -12.33 -18.17 -26.37
CA ASP A 336 -13.52 -18.98 -26.10
C ASP A 336 -13.90 -18.96 -24.61
N VAL A 337 -12.90 -18.96 -23.72
CA VAL A 337 -13.10 -18.81 -22.27
C VAL A 337 -13.65 -17.42 -21.92
N LEU A 338 -13.09 -16.36 -22.50
CA LEU A 338 -13.56 -14.98 -22.25
C LEU A 338 -15.00 -14.76 -22.72
N GLU A 339 -15.42 -15.41 -23.80
CA GLU A 339 -16.79 -15.34 -24.33
C GLU A 339 -17.79 -16.13 -23.47
N ASN A 340 -17.41 -17.34 -23.03
CA ASN A 340 -18.39 -18.35 -22.61
C ASN A 340 -18.24 -18.87 -21.17
N ASP A 341 -17.08 -18.71 -20.52
CA ASP A 341 -16.85 -19.37 -19.23
C ASP A 341 -17.37 -18.54 -18.05
N GLU A 342 -18.31 -19.07 -17.27
CA GLU A 342 -18.92 -18.37 -16.12
C GLU A 342 -18.36 -18.83 -14.77
N ARG A 343 -17.40 -19.77 -14.77
CA ARG A 343 -16.87 -20.35 -13.54
C ARG A 343 -16.07 -19.34 -12.73
N LEU A 344 -16.01 -19.57 -11.42
CA LEU A 344 -15.14 -18.82 -10.52
C LEU A 344 -13.81 -19.55 -10.31
N THR A 345 -12.74 -18.77 -10.14
CA THR A 345 -11.48 -19.28 -9.58
C THR A 345 -11.59 -19.43 -8.07
N ARG A 346 -10.59 -20.04 -7.42
CA ARG A 346 -10.43 -20.06 -5.95
C ARG A 346 -9.85 -18.76 -5.38
N SER A 347 -9.69 -17.73 -6.22
CA SER A 347 -9.02 -16.47 -5.87
C SER A 347 -10.03 -15.37 -5.55
N VAL A 348 -9.74 -14.59 -4.52
CA VAL A 348 -10.63 -13.52 -4.03
C VAL A 348 -9.80 -12.28 -3.76
N SER A 349 -10.26 -11.13 -4.26
CA SER A 349 -9.72 -9.81 -3.91
C SER A 349 -10.64 -9.11 -2.93
N PHE A 350 -10.09 -8.34 -1.99
CA PHE A 350 -10.86 -7.73 -0.90
C PHE A 350 -10.46 -6.30 -0.56
N GLY A 351 -9.35 -5.78 -1.11
CA GLY A 351 -8.91 -4.39 -0.93
C GLY A 351 -8.41 -4.08 0.49
N ARG A 352 -9.30 -4.08 1.49
CA ARG A 352 -9.01 -4.04 2.94
C ARG A 352 -9.78 -5.16 3.62
N ASP A 353 -9.11 -5.96 4.44
CA ASP A 353 -9.74 -7.08 5.16
C ASP A 353 -10.86 -6.64 6.12
N PHE A 354 -10.75 -5.43 6.67
CA PHE A 354 -11.76 -4.81 7.54
C PHE A 354 -12.95 -4.18 6.80
N PHE A 355 -13.03 -4.28 5.47
CA PHE A 355 -14.23 -3.95 4.68
C PHE A 355 -14.99 -5.22 4.29
N GLN A 356 -16.33 -5.14 4.16
CA GLN A 356 -17.17 -6.30 3.84
C GLN A 356 -17.13 -6.69 2.35
N ARG A 357 -16.54 -5.86 1.48
CA ARG A 357 -16.47 -6.18 0.05
C ARG A 357 -15.53 -7.38 -0.17
N ARG A 358 -16.02 -8.38 -0.90
CA ARG A 358 -15.22 -9.47 -1.48
C ARG A 358 -15.52 -9.51 -2.97
N ASN A 359 -14.49 -9.65 -3.78
CA ASN A 359 -14.60 -9.75 -5.23
C ASN A 359 -14.03 -11.10 -5.65
N LEU A 360 -14.95 -12.03 -5.94
CA LEU A 360 -14.67 -13.38 -6.43
C LEU A 360 -14.15 -13.27 -7.86
N LEU A 361 -12.98 -13.83 -8.14
CA LEU A 361 -12.33 -13.66 -9.43
C LEU A 361 -12.75 -14.78 -10.37
N SER A 362 -13.23 -14.44 -11.56
CA SER A 362 -13.72 -15.41 -12.54
C SER A 362 -12.58 -16.07 -13.30
N VAL A 363 -12.88 -17.23 -13.90
CA VAL A 363 -11.98 -17.90 -14.84
C VAL A 363 -11.65 -16.99 -16.02
N ARG A 364 -12.58 -16.15 -16.47
CA ARG A 364 -12.33 -15.11 -17.48
C ARG A 364 -11.21 -14.16 -17.05
N SER A 365 -11.22 -13.68 -15.81
CA SER A 365 -10.15 -12.81 -15.30
C SER A 365 -8.79 -13.51 -15.31
N ALA A 366 -8.73 -14.80 -14.97
CA ALA A 366 -7.48 -15.58 -15.01
C ALA A 366 -7.01 -15.81 -16.44
N ALA A 367 -7.92 -16.18 -17.35
CA ALA A 367 -7.63 -16.33 -18.77
C ALA A 367 -7.15 -15.03 -19.41
N PHE A 368 -7.77 -13.90 -19.05
CA PHE A 368 -7.34 -12.58 -19.49
C PHE A 368 -5.94 -12.22 -18.97
N ALA A 369 -5.64 -12.53 -17.70
CA ALA A 369 -4.30 -12.35 -17.16
C ALA A 369 -3.24 -13.18 -17.93
N CYS A 370 -3.57 -14.42 -18.31
CA CYS A 370 -2.73 -15.24 -19.18
C CYS A 370 -2.56 -14.62 -20.57
N PHE A 371 -3.64 -14.12 -21.19
CA PHE A 371 -3.58 -13.42 -22.47
C PHE A 371 -2.62 -12.22 -22.42
N VAL A 372 -2.74 -11.37 -21.39
CA VAL A 372 -1.86 -10.20 -21.22
C VAL A 372 -0.40 -10.60 -21.12
N ARG A 373 -0.09 -11.74 -20.47
CA ARG A 373 1.27 -12.26 -20.36
C ARG A 373 1.79 -12.86 -21.67
N ILE A 374 0.98 -13.65 -22.37
CA ILE A 374 1.34 -14.26 -23.66
C ILE A 374 1.59 -13.18 -24.72
N THR A 375 0.68 -12.22 -24.83
CA THR A 375 0.76 -11.17 -25.86
C THR A 375 1.64 -10.01 -25.46
N SER A 376 1.88 -9.86 -24.15
CA SER A 376 2.53 -8.69 -23.56
C SER A 376 1.81 -7.37 -23.85
N VAL A 377 0.47 -7.39 -23.89
CA VAL A 377 -0.38 -6.22 -24.14
C VAL A 377 -1.49 -6.14 -23.10
N SER A 378 -1.67 -4.98 -22.46
CA SER A 378 -2.72 -4.74 -21.46
C SER A 378 -3.75 -3.67 -21.86
N GLU A 379 -3.84 -3.34 -23.15
CA GLU A 379 -4.73 -2.26 -23.62
C GLU A 379 -6.23 -2.60 -23.50
N PHE A 380 -6.55 -3.89 -23.50
CA PHE A 380 -7.92 -4.37 -23.37
C PHE A 380 -8.25 -4.48 -21.89
N ARG A 381 -9.29 -3.79 -21.44
CA ARG A 381 -9.67 -3.87 -20.03
C ARG A 381 -10.51 -5.12 -19.78
N ASP A 382 -10.08 -5.94 -18.83
CA ASP A 382 -10.81 -7.09 -18.26
C ASP A 382 -11.28 -8.16 -19.28
N GLY A 383 -10.85 -8.07 -20.55
CA GLY A 383 -11.20 -9.03 -21.61
C GLY A 383 -12.63 -8.94 -22.15
N ASN A 384 -13.38 -7.87 -21.85
CA ASN A 384 -14.83 -7.81 -22.12
C ASN A 384 -15.22 -7.65 -23.61
N ASP A 385 -14.31 -7.18 -24.47
CA ASP A 385 -14.56 -7.03 -25.92
C ASP A 385 -13.76 -8.08 -26.70
N VAL A 386 -14.24 -9.32 -26.66
CA VAL A 386 -13.55 -10.45 -27.31
C VAL A 386 -13.52 -10.30 -28.83
N LYS A 387 -14.52 -9.62 -29.42
CA LYS A 387 -14.50 -9.28 -30.85
C LYS A 387 -13.33 -8.36 -31.20
N ALA A 388 -13.10 -7.30 -30.42
CA ALA A 388 -11.94 -6.43 -30.60
C ALA A 388 -10.62 -7.18 -30.36
N LEU A 389 -10.56 -8.08 -29.37
CA LEU A 389 -9.40 -8.93 -29.10
C LEU A 389 -9.07 -9.85 -30.28
N ARG A 390 -10.07 -10.52 -30.86
CA ARG A 390 -9.89 -11.38 -32.05
C ARG A 390 -9.45 -10.57 -33.27
N ALA A 391 -10.06 -9.41 -33.52
CA ALA A 391 -9.66 -8.53 -34.63
C ALA A 391 -8.22 -8.04 -34.47
N TRP A 392 -7.84 -7.65 -33.25
CA TRP A 392 -6.47 -7.27 -32.93
C TRP A 392 -5.51 -8.45 -33.10
N TRP A 393 -5.88 -9.63 -32.62
CA TRP A 393 -5.04 -10.83 -32.72
C TRP A 393 -4.80 -11.26 -34.16
N ALA A 394 -5.81 -11.18 -35.03
CA ALA A 394 -5.69 -11.49 -36.45
C ALA A 394 -4.60 -10.68 -37.17
N THR A 395 -4.29 -9.47 -36.68
CA THR A 395 -3.27 -8.57 -37.24
C THR A 395 -1.93 -8.61 -36.50
N ASN A 396 -1.88 -9.20 -35.29
CA ASN A 396 -0.72 -9.18 -34.39
C ASN A 396 -0.15 -10.57 -34.07
N LYS A 397 -0.81 -11.64 -34.51
CA LYS A 397 -0.34 -13.03 -34.38
C LYS A 397 0.98 -13.21 -35.12
N GLY A 398 1.93 -13.91 -34.50
CA GLY A 398 3.27 -14.13 -35.07
C GLY A 398 4.24 -12.97 -34.89
N LEU A 399 3.80 -11.80 -34.42
CA LEU A 399 4.69 -10.72 -34.02
C LEU A 399 5.31 -11.01 -32.65
N THR A 400 6.57 -10.64 -32.46
CA THR A 400 7.20 -10.63 -31.13
C THR A 400 6.59 -9.56 -30.22
N GLY A 401 6.81 -9.66 -28.90
CA GLY A 401 6.39 -8.63 -27.95
C GLY A 401 6.82 -7.20 -28.36
N PRO A 402 8.11 -6.95 -28.64
CA PRO A 402 8.57 -5.66 -29.14
C PRO A 402 7.87 -5.19 -30.42
N GLU A 403 7.59 -6.08 -31.37
CA GLU A 403 6.87 -5.73 -32.61
C GLU A 403 5.42 -5.33 -32.35
N ARG A 404 4.73 -5.99 -31.40
CA ARG A 404 3.38 -5.59 -30.97
C ARG A 404 3.38 -4.21 -30.30
N TRP A 405 4.35 -3.92 -29.42
CA TRP A 405 4.49 -2.59 -28.80
C TRP A 405 4.84 -1.51 -29.81
N PHE A 406 5.64 -1.86 -30.82
CA PHE A 406 5.93 -0.97 -31.95
C PHE A 406 4.65 -0.67 -32.73
N ALA A 407 3.84 -1.68 -33.04
CA ALA A 407 2.56 -1.49 -33.73
C ALA A 407 1.62 -0.56 -32.95
N GLN A 408 1.53 -0.72 -31.61
CA GLN A 408 0.78 0.19 -30.76
C GLN A 408 1.30 1.63 -30.86
N LEU A 409 2.61 1.85 -30.81
CA LEU A 409 3.22 3.17 -30.94
C LEU A 409 3.04 3.77 -32.36
N ALA A 410 2.97 2.92 -33.38
CA ALA A 410 2.81 3.30 -34.78
C ALA A 410 1.36 3.64 -35.16
N ASP A 411 0.37 3.22 -34.38
CA ASP A 411 -1.05 3.50 -34.62
C ASP A 411 -1.30 5.01 -34.77
N ASP A 412 -1.82 5.44 -35.92
CA ASP A 412 -2.06 6.85 -36.26
C ASP A 412 -3.47 7.34 -35.94
N GLY A 413 -4.21 6.61 -35.10
CA GLY A 413 -5.49 7.09 -34.58
C GLY A 413 -5.40 8.47 -33.89
N SER A 414 -6.54 9.16 -33.78
CA SER A 414 -6.63 10.53 -33.24
C SER A 414 -5.88 10.73 -31.91
N PRO A 415 -5.09 11.82 -31.75
CA PRO A 415 -4.38 12.20 -30.53
C PRO A 415 -5.28 12.89 -29.48
N LEU A 416 -6.60 12.96 -29.70
CA LEU A 416 -7.53 13.55 -28.74
C LEU A 416 -7.83 12.54 -27.63
N SER A 417 -7.57 12.94 -26.38
CA SER A 417 -8.22 12.33 -25.22
C SER A 417 -9.74 12.55 -25.41
N VAL A 418 -10.52 11.48 -25.54
CA VAL A 418 -11.94 11.55 -25.95
C VAL A 418 -12.72 12.61 -25.15
N PRO A 419 -13.43 13.56 -25.78
CA PRO A 419 -14.29 14.51 -25.09
C PRO A 419 -15.59 13.82 -24.66
N GLY A 420 -15.95 13.87 -23.38
CA GLY A 420 -17.18 13.21 -22.94
C GLY A 420 -17.61 13.24 -21.47
N SER A 421 -17.02 14.04 -20.58
CA SER A 421 -17.60 14.19 -19.24
C SER A 421 -17.39 15.59 -18.68
N GLU A 422 -18.49 16.24 -18.30
CA GLU A 422 -18.57 17.53 -17.61
C GLU A 422 -17.51 17.71 -16.50
N PRO A 423 -17.09 18.96 -16.22
CA PRO A 423 -16.12 19.28 -15.18
C PRO A 423 -16.65 18.85 -13.80
N GLY A 424 -16.20 17.68 -13.33
CA GLY A 424 -16.60 17.11 -12.04
C GLY A 424 -16.65 15.58 -11.94
N ARG A 425 -16.64 14.83 -13.05
CA ARG A 425 -16.69 13.34 -13.06
C ARG A 425 -15.37 12.64 -13.43
N VAL A 426 -14.24 13.31 -13.27
CA VAL A 426 -13.00 13.01 -14.02
C VAL A 426 -12.17 11.82 -13.51
N VAL A 427 -12.44 11.20 -12.36
CA VAL A 427 -11.55 10.11 -11.89
C VAL A 427 -11.96 8.72 -12.39
N GLU A 428 -13.24 8.50 -12.72
CA GLU A 428 -13.72 7.15 -13.08
C GLU A 428 -13.69 6.84 -14.58
N ASP A 429 -13.83 7.84 -15.45
CA ASP A 429 -14.05 7.60 -16.89
C ASP A 429 -12.76 7.52 -17.73
N LEU A 430 -11.67 8.19 -17.32
CA LEU A 430 -10.34 8.06 -17.95
C LEU A 430 -9.75 6.64 -17.83
N SER A 431 -10.35 5.79 -17.00
CA SER A 431 -10.00 4.37 -16.84
C SER A 431 -10.77 3.41 -17.76
N ARG A 432 -11.77 3.90 -18.52
CA ARG A 432 -12.73 3.03 -19.23
C ARG A 432 -12.36 2.70 -20.67
N ARG A 433 -11.55 3.53 -21.36
CA ARG A 433 -10.90 3.22 -22.65
C ARG A 433 -9.60 4.01 -22.78
N PRO A 434 -8.42 3.40 -22.87
CA PRO A 434 -7.26 4.15 -23.35
C PRO A 434 -7.55 4.51 -24.82
N GLY A 435 -7.79 5.80 -25.10
CA GLY A 435 -7.66 6.30 -26.48
C GLY A 435 -6.27 6.02 -27.03
N ASN A 436 -6.00 6.35 -28.29
CA ASN A 436 -4.71 6.03 -28.95
C ASN A 436 -3.48 6.49 -28.12
N VAL A 437 -3.63 7.61 -27.41
CA VAL A 437 -2.62 8.12 -26.48
C VAL A 437 -2.21 7.13 -25.38
N GLY A 438 -3.16 6.37 -24.83
CA GLY A 438 -2.87 5.32 -23.85
C GLY A 438 -2.10 4.15 -24.46
N ARG A 439 -2.46 3.73 -25.68
CA ARG A 439 -1.74 2.70 -26.45
C ARG A 439 -0.31 3.12 -26.76
N TRP A 440 -0.11 4.35 -27.23
CA TRP A 440 1.22 4.91 -27.50
C TRP A 440 2.08 4.90 -26.24
N THR A 441 1.48 5.30 -25.12
CA THR A 441 2.16 5.37 -23.83
C THR A 441 2.59 3.98 -23.36
N GLU A 442 1.71 2.99 -23.44
CA GLU A 442 2.03 1.62 -23.07
C GLU A 442 3.12 1.04 -23.97
N GLY A 443 2.98 1.17 -25.29
CA GLY A 443 3.95 0.69 -26.27
C GLY A 443 5.35 1.26 -26.02
N ALA A 444 5.46 2.59 -25.89
CA ALA A 444 6.74 3.23 -25.60
C ALA A 444 7.31 2.83 -24.23
N ASN A 445 6.48 2.76 -23.18
CA ASN A 445 6.94 2.34 -21.85
C ASN A 445 7.48 0.90 -21.83
N ARG A 446 6.90 -0.01 -22.63
CA ARG A 446 7.39 -1.39 -22.75
C ARG A 446 8.65 -1.47 -23.60
N ILE A 447 8.71 -0.76 -24.73
CA ILE A 447 9.92 -0.66 -25.57
C ILE A 447 11.12 -0.15 -24.75
N LEU A 448 10.94 0.93 -23.98
CA LEU A 448 12.00 1.53 -23.18
C LEU A 448 12.15 0.93 -21.77
N ARG A 449 11.47 -0.17 -21.48
CA ARG A 449 11.69 -0.91 -20.23
C ARG A 449 13.05 -1.59 -20.28
N ARG A 450 13.86 -1.43 -19.22
CA ARG A 450 15.13 -2.14 -19.11
C ARG A 450 14.87 -3.63 -18.81
N SER A 451 15.73 -4.52 -19.31
CA SER A 451 15.53 -5.97 -19.17
C SER A 451 15.60 -6.48 -17.72
N ASN A 452 16.20 -5.73 -16.79
CA ASN A 452 16.22 -6.03 -15.35
C ASN A 452 14.99 -5.52 -14.59
N VAL A 453 14.01 -4.92 -15.27
CA VAL A 453 12.77 -4.43 -14.68
C VAL A 453 11.66 -5.44 -14.97
N THR A 454 11.11 -6.03 -13.92
CA THR A 454 9.97 -6.93 -13.97
C THR A 454 8.74 -6.25 -13.40
N GLN A 455 7.58 -6.40 -14.06
CA GLN A 455 6.31 -5.90 -13.56
C GLN A 455 5.35 -7.07 -13.30
N SER A 456 4.75 -7.12 -12.12
CA SER A 456 3.69 -8.05 -11.73
C SER A 456 2.51 -7.27 -11.16
N GLY A 457 1.42 -7.17 -11.92
CA GLY A 457 0.33 -6.23 -11.61
C GLY A 457 0.85 -4.79 -11.48
N ASN A 458 0.59 -4.17 -10.32
CA ASN A 458 1.08 -2.83 -9.99
C ASN A 458 2.48 -2.81 -9.38
N TRP A 459 3.12 -3.96 -9.19
CA TRP A 459 4.45 -4.04 -8.58
C TRP A 459 5.54 -4.04 -9.64
N ILE A 460 6.48 -3.11 -9.51
CA ILE A 460 7.69 -3.05 -10.31
C ILE A 460 8.86 -3.52 -9.43
N SER A 461 9.54 -4.58 -9.86
CA SER A 461 10.79 -5.03 -9.27
C SER A 461 11.94 -4.71 -10.21
N VAL A 462 13.01 -4.15 -9.67
CA VAL A 462 14.25 -3.87 -10.40
C VAL A 462 15.35 -4.70 -9.76
N THR A 463 15.91 -5.64 -10.52
CA THR A 463 17.07 -6.39 -10.03
C THR A 463 18.26 -5.43 -9.94
N ALA A 464 18.86 -5.35 -8.75
CA ALA A 464 19.99 -4.47 -8.48
C ALA A 464 21.17 -4.78 -9.42
N ARG A 465 21.83 -3.73 -9.90
CA ARG A 465 23.02 -3.79 -10.76
C ARG A 465 24.27 -3.60 -9.91
N ASP A 466 25.30 -4.41 -10.15
CA ASP A 466 26.63 -4.14 -9.61
C ASP A 466 27.20 -2.81 -10.14
N GLU A 467 27.89 -2.06 -9.28
CA GLU A 467 28.51 -0.79 -9.67
C GLU A 467 29.51 -0.99 -10.84
N GLY A 468 29.49 -0.06 -11.79
CA GLY A 468 30.41 -0.05 -12.94
C GLY A 468 30.04 -0.98 -14.10
N LYS A 469 28.99 -1.80 -14.00
CA LYS A 469 28.48 -2.58 -15.14
C LYS A 469 27.65 -1.70 -16.09
N PRO A 470 27.63 -1.96 -17.41
CA PRO A 470 26.76 -1.21 -18.33
C PRO A 470 25.28 -1.38 -17.95
N LEU A 471 24.47 -0.39 -18.32
CA LEU A 471 23.02 -0.49 -18.16
C LEU A 471 22.47 -1.69 -18.93
N PRO A 472 21.49 -2.43 -18.37
CA PRO A 472 20.78 -3.47 -19.12
C PRO A 472 20.14 -2.91 -20.40
N ALA A 473 20.09 -3.72 -21.45
CA ALA A 473 19.45 -3.34 -22.70
C ALA A 473 17.95 -3.05 -22.51
N PHE A 474 17.38 -2.28 -23.43
CA PHE A 474 15.94 -2.11 -23.50
C PHE A 474 15.26 -3.38 -24.00
N GLN A 475 14.03 -3.65 -23.55
CA GLN A 475 13.24 -4.77 -24.10
C GLN A 475 12.95 -4.56 -25.60
N GLY A 476 12.89 -3.30 -26.04
CA GLY A 476 12.76 -2.94 -27.45
C GLY A 476 14.06 -2.98 -28.26
N GLU A 477 15.21 -3.36 -27.71
CA GLU A 477 16.51 -3.33 -28.44
C GLU A 477 16.48 -4.01 -29.84
N PRO A 478 15.76 -5.12 -30.07
CA PRO A 478 15.63 -5.70 -31.41
C PRO A 478 15.04 -4.75 -32.47
N LEU A 479 14.30 -3.71 -32.05
CA LEU A 479 13.67 -2.73 -32.95
C LEU A 479 14.67 -1.69 -33.49
N ARG A 480 15.93 -1.67 -33.04
CA ARG A 480 16.97 -0.73 -33.52
C ARG A 480 17.22 -0.80 -35.02
N ALA A 481 17.07 -1.99 -35.61
CA ALA A 481 17.27 -2.20 -37.04
C ALA A 481 16.14 -1.60 -37.90
N ARG A 482 15.02 -1.20 -37.30
CA ARG A 482 13.85 -0.69 -38.02
C ARG A 482 14.00 0.80 -38.30
N THR A 483 13.85 1.19 -39.57
CA THR A 483 14.12 2.56 -40.04
C THR A 483 12.92 3.27 -40.69
N ASN A 484 11.82 2.58 -40.98
CA ASN A 484 10.66 3.18 -41.66
C ASN A 484 9.29 2.67 -41.15
N PRO A 485 8.61 3.40 -40.25
CA PRO A 485 9.22 4.36 -39.34
C PRO A 485 10.15 3.64 -38.35
N SER A 486 11.16 4.34 -37.82
CA SER A 486 11.94 3.90 -36.66
C SER A 486 11.19 4.21 -35.35
N VAL A 487 11.65 3.62 -34.24
CA VAL A 487 11.15 4.00 -32.90
C VAL A 487 11.40 5.49 -32.64
N SER A 488 12.53 6.04 -33.09
CA SER A 488 12.86 7.46 -32.95
C SER A 488 11.87 8.35 -33.72
N ASP A 489 11.49 7.98 -34.94
CA ASP A 489 10.48 8.71 -35.74
C ASP A 489 9.13 8.77 -35.00
N LEU A 490 8.71 7.65 -34.42
CA LEU A 490 7.43 7.57 -33.73
C LEU A 490 7.43 8.36 -32.40
N LEU A 491 8.50 8.24 -31.59
CA LEU A 491 8.61 8.98 -30.32
C LEU A 491 8.61 10.49 -30.57
N GLU A 492 9.33 10.97 -31.58
CA GLU A 492 9.29 12.37 -32.00
C GLU A 492 7.89 12.79 -32.42
N LYS A 493 7.26 12.03 -33.32
CA LYS A 493 5.90 12.31 -33.80
C LYS A 493 4.92 12.44 -32.64
N ARG A 494 4.94 11.50 -31.69
CA ARG A 494 4.02 11.54 -30.52
C ARG A 494 4.35 12.69 -29.58
N ALA A 495 5.63 13.00 -29.36
CA ALA A 495 6.05 14.13 -28.54
C ALA A 495 5.55 15.48 -29.10
N LEU A 496 5.71 15.68 -30.41
CA LEU A 496 5.30 16.92 -31.08
C LEU A 496 3.77 17.03 -31.19
N ASN A 497 3.08 15.94 -31.53
CA ASN A 497 1.62 15.93 -31.63
C ASN A 497 0.95 16.29 -30.29
N LEU A 498 1.40 15.69 -29.18
CA LEU A 498 0.77 15.88 -27.87
C LEU A 498 1.16 17.19 -27.18
N SER A 499 2.28 17.79 -27.55
CA SER A 499 2.71 19.10 -27.03
C SER A 499 2.19 20.28 -27.86
N GLU A 500 1.57 20.04 -29.02
CA GLU A 500 1.04 21.10 -29.86
C GLU A 500 -0.18 21.76 -29.19
N PRO A 501 -0.18 23.10 -29.04
CA PRO A 501 -1.34 23.83 -28.56
C PRO A 501 -2.52 23.68 -29.54
N ALA A 502 -3.63 23.15 -29.07
CA ALA A 502 -4.86 22.99 -29.82
C ALA A 502 -6.07 23.11 -28.89
N GLU A 503 -7.24 23.46 -29.44
CA GLU A 503 -8.49 23.49 -28.70
C GLU A 503 -8.81 22.10 -28.11
N GLY A 504 -9.21 22.05 -26.83
CA GLY A 504 -9.47 20.80 -26.12
C GLY A 504 -8.22 20.05 -25.62
N ARG A 505 -7.03 20.64 -25.70
CA ARG A 505 -5.80 20.10 -25.08
C ARG A 505 -5.77 20.33 -23.57
N TRP A 506 -5.39 19.30 -22.83
CA TRP A 506 -5.27 19.34 -21.37
C TRP A 506 -3.81 19.25 -20.93
N GLY A 507 -3.50 19.68 -19.70
CA GLY A 507 -2.14 19.60 -19.15
C GLY A 507 -1.53 18.20 -19.19
N PHE A 508 -2.36 17.15 -19.09
CA PHE A 508 -1.94 15.75 -19.24
C PHE A 508 -1.36 15.44 -20.62
N ASP A 509 -1.85 16.06 -21.70
CA ASP A 509 -1.31 15.81 -23.05
C ASP A 509 0.11 16.37 -23.16
N PHE A 510 0.35 17.59 -22.65
CA PHE A 510 1.69 18.19 -22.61
C PHE A 510 2.66 17.35 -21.78
N GLN A 511 2.22 16.82 -20.64
CA GLN A 511 3.03 15.91 -19.83
C GLN A 511 3.42 14.65 -20.60
N ARG A 512 2.47 14.04 -21.33
CA ARG A 512 2.74 12.86 -22.15
C ARG A 512 3.70 13.21 -23.31
N GLY A 513 3.50 14.36 -23.96
CA GLY A 513 4.43 14.87 -24.97
C GLY A 513 5.86 15.03 -24.44
N ALA A 514 6.01 15.60 -23.24
CA ALA A 514 7.30 15.69 -22.55
C ALA A 514 7.90 14.32 -22.23
N VAL A 515 7.09 13.34 -21.81
CA VAL A 515 7.56 11.97 -21.60
C VAL A 515 8.08 11.35 -22.88
N PHE A 516 7.37 11.46 -24.01
CA PHE A 516 7.85 10.95 -25.29
C PHE A 516 9.15 11.61 -25.75
N ALA A 517 9.32 12.91 -25.53
CA ALA A 517 10.58 13.59 -25.83
C ALA A 517 11.75 13.09 -24.97
N LEU A 518 11.50 12.82 -23.69
CA LEU A 518 12.49 12.25 -22.76
C LEU A 518 12.80 10.77 -23.09
N GLN A 519 11.80 10.03 -23.56
CA GLN A 519 11.98 8.67 -24.09
C GLN A 519 12.80 8.69 -25.38
N LEU A 520 12.56 9.64 -26.29
CA LEU A 520 13.39 9.83 -27.49
C LEU A 520 14.85 10.07 -27.10
N TYR A 521 15.12 10.94 -26.13
CA TYR A 521 16.46 11.15 -25.58
C TYR A 521 17.09 9.87 -25.03
N ALA A 522 16.35 9.10 -24.24
CA ALA A 522 16.86 7.86 -23.64
C ALA A 522 17.09 6.75 -24.67
N TRP A 523 16.25 6.68 -25.70
CA TRP A 523 16.37 5.74 -26.79
C TRP A 523 17.51 6.13 -27.72
N ASP A 524 17.57 7.37 -28.20
CA ASP A 524 18.44 7.80 -29.30
C ASP A 524 18.94 9.24 -29.13
N ALA A 525 19.75 9.45 -28.10
CA ALA A 525 20.37 10.76 -27.78
C ALA A 525 21.18 11.35 -28.94
N ARG A 526 21.75 10.51 -29.82
CA ARG A 526 22.58 10.93 -30.95
C ARG A 526 21.76 11.27 -32.20
N ASN A 527 20.45 11.02 -32.20
CA ASN A 527 19.60 11.39 -33.32
C ASN A 527 19.62 12.91 -33.52
N PRO A 528 19.82 13.41 -34.76
CA PRO A 528 19.84 14.85 -35.02
C PRO A 528 18.53 15.56 -34.67
N ARG A 529 17.40 14.83 -34.58
CA ARG A 529 16.08 15.38 -34.25
C ARG A 529 15.81 15.47 -32.75
N THR A 530 16.51 14.69 -31.91
CA THR A 530 16.27 14.63 -30.46
C THR A 530 16.37 16.00 -29.80
N LEU A 531 17.47 16.74 -30.04
CA LEU A 531 17.66 18.06 -29.43
C LEU A 531 16.60 19.09 -29.91
N PRO A 532 16.32 19.23 -31.22
CA PRO A 532 15.19 20.02 -31.71
C PRO A 532 13.85 19.67 -31.05
N THR A 533 13.50 18.38 -30.94
CA THR A 533 12.26 17.94 -30.28
C THR A 533 12.20 18.39 -28.82
N LEU A 534 13.28 18.17 -28.05
CA LEU A 534 13.35 18.59 -26.64
C LEU A 534 13.17 20.10 -26.48
N ARG A 535 13.77 20.91 -27.36
CA ARG A 535 13.62 22.38 -27.37
C ARG A 535 12.18 22.79 -27.58
N THR A 536 11.55 22.28 -28.64
CA THR A 536 10.17 22.60 -29.00
C THR A 536 9.19 22.18 -27.90
N VAL A 537 9.32 20.96 -27.39
CA VAL A 537 8.43 20.44 -26.35
C VAL A 537 8.59 21.21 -25.03
N MET A 538 9.82 21.55 -24.63
CA MET A 538 10.05 22.35 -23.43
C MET A 538 9.46 23.76 -23.55
N ALA A 539 9.65 24.43 -24.69
CA ALA A 539 9.09 25.76 -24.94
C ALA A 539 7.55 25.74 -24.84
N ARG A 540 6.91 24.74 -25.46
CA ARG A 540 5.45 24.54 -25.40
C ARG A 540 4.95 24.27 -23.97
N CYS A 541 5.68 23.46 -23.20
CA CYS A 541 5.34 23.21 -21.79
C CYS A 541 5.46 24.47 -20.93
N VAL A 542 6.51 25.28 -21.13
CA VAL A 542 6.71 26.55 -20.41
C VAL A 542 5.60 27.55 -20.77
N GLU A 543 5.28 27.69 -22.06
CA GLU A 543 4.20 28.57 -22.53
C GLU A 543 2.85 28.18 -21.93
N PHE A 544 2.50 26.89 -21.99
CA PHE A 544 1.26 26.37 -21.43
C PHE A 544 1.18 26.61 -19.92
N HIS A 545 2.27 26.30 -19.19
CA HIS A 545 2.33 26.51 -17.75
C HIS A 545 2.13 28.00 -17.39
N ASN A 546 2.82 28.91 -18.08
CA ASN A 546 2.73 30.34 -17.81
C ASN A 546 1.32 30.92 -18.10
N LYS A 547 0.62 30.43 -19.12
CA LYS A 547 -0.76 30.85 -19.44
C LYS A 547 -1.74 30.50 -18.31
N GLN A 548 -1.58 29.34 -17.66
CA GLN A 548 -2.51 28.88 -16.61
C GLN A 548 -2.27 29.50 -15.22
N THR A 549 -1.12 30.13 -14.96
CA THR A 549 -0.82 30.78 -13.66
C THR A 549 -1.59 32.09 -13.40
N LYS A 550 -2.36 32.58 -14.38
CA LYS A 550 -3.12 33.84 -14.30
C LYS A 550 -4.63 33.60 -14.25
N GLY A 551 -5.14 33.16 -13.09
CA GLY A 551 -6.52 33.43 -12.68
C GLY A 551 -7.62 32.41 -13.03
N GLU A 552 -7.35 31.28 -13.67
CA GLU A 552 -8.38 30.30 -14.02
C GLU A 552 -8.12 28.95 -13.33
N GLY A 553 -8.83 28.70 -12.23
CA GLY A 553 -8.64 27.54 -11.36
C GLY A 553 -9.08 26.24 -12.00
N HIS A 554 -8.14 25.32 -12.23
CA HIS A 554 -8.43 23.90 -12.38
C HIS A 554 -7.32 23.05 -11.74
N SER A 555 -7.70 21.94 -11.12
CA SER A 555 -6.82 20.93 -10.49
C SER A 555 -5.90 20.18 -11.48
N GLU A 556 -5.77 20.68 -12.70
CA GLU A 556 -5.01 20.12 -13.82
C GLU A 556 -3.65 20.83 -14.01
N GLN A 557 -3.43 21.91 -13.26
CA GLN A 557 -2.23 22.76 -13.25
C GLN A 557 -0.96 22.05 -12.73
N TYR A 558 -1.11 20.89 -12.08
CA TYR A 558 -0.14 20.36 -11.11
C TYR A 558 0.93 19.39 -11.62
N GLN A 559 1.33 19.27 -12.91
CA GLN A 559 2.40 18.29 -13.24
C GLN A 559 3.38 18.62 -14.39
N LEU A 560 3.49 19.89 -14.80
CA LEU A 560 4.48 20.26 -15.84
C LEU A 560 5.84 20.69 -15.28
N GLY A 561 5.92 21.20 -14.06
CA GLY A 561 7.18 21.71 -13.50
C GLY A 561 8.28 20.65 -13.44
N GLY A 562 7.95 19.44 -12.98
CA GLY A 562 8.85 18.30 -13.03
C GLY A 562 9.29 17.86 -14.42
N ARG A 563 8.44 18.07 -15.44
CA ARG A 563 8.74 17.74 -16.83
C ARG A 563 9.67 18.78 -17.45
N ILE A 564 9.42 20.07 -17.21
CA ILE A 564 10.28 21.17 -17.65
C ILE A 564 11.71 21.00 -17.10
N ALA A 565 11.84 20.69 -15.80
CA ALA A 565 13.15 20.44 -15.19
C ALA A 565 13.92 19.29 -15.87
N ARG A 566 13.25 18.17 -16.18
CA ARG A 566 13.87 17.00 -16.83
C ARG A 566 14.22 17.25 -18.29
N LEU A 567 13.40 17.99 -19.02
CA LEU A 567 13.71 18.43 -20.39
C LEU A 567 14.95 19.33 -20.41
N ALA A 568 15.09 20.24 -19.45
CA ALA A 568 16.27 21.07 -19.31
C ALA A 568 17.54 20.24 -19.06
N ILE A 569 17.49 19.26 -18.14
CA ILE A 569 18.60 18.33 -17.90
C ILE A 569 18.99 17.59 -19.19
N ALA A 570 18.02 17.04 -19.91
CA ALA A 570 18.28 16.30 -21.15
C ALA A 570 18.93 17.19 -22.23
N ARG A 571 18.46 18.43 -22.37
CA ARG A 571 19.04 19.42 -23.31
C ARG A 571 20.47 19.80 -22.93
N VAL A 572 20.74 20.05 -21.65
CA VAL A 572 22.10 20.35 -21.16
C VAL A 572 23.04 19.17 -21.42
N ALA A 573 22.59 17.93 -21.19
CA ALA A 573 23.37 16.73 -21.46
C ALA A 573 23.72 16.55 -22.95
N LEU A 574 22.92 17.11 -23.86
CA LEU A 574 23.20 17.17 -25.30
C LEU A 574 24.01 18.40 -25.74
N GLY A 575 24.51 19.20 -24.79
CA GLY A 575 25.33 20.38 -25.07
C GLY A 575 24.55 21.68 -25.36
N ASP A 576 23.24 21.73 -25.10
CA ASP A 576 22.44 22.94 -25.27
C ASP A 576 22.64 23.92 -24.10
N ALA A 577 23.67 24.76 -24.20
CA ALA A 577 24.04 25.70 -23.14
C ALA A 577 22.89 26.64 -22.70
N LYS A 578 21.97 26.99 -23.62
CA LYS A 578 20.82 27.88 -23.33
C LYS A 578 19.77 27.24 -22.43
N ALA A 579 19.68 25.91 -22.41
CA ALA A 579 18.63 25.21 -21.67
C ALA A 579 18.68 25.46 -20.16
N ALA A 580 19.89 25.62 -19.61
CA ALA A 580 20.07 25.93 -18.20
C ALA A 580 19.52 27.32 -17.84
N ASP A 581 19.79 28.32 -18.69
CA ASP A 581 19.32 29.70 -18.50
C ASP A 581 17.81 29.84 -18.70
N GLU A 582 17.25 29.17 -19.71
CA GLU A 582 15.80 29.14 -19.96
C GLU A 582 15.05 28.54 -18.77
N TYR A 583 15.51 27.40 -18.26
CA TYR A 583 14.95 26.78 -17.05
C TYR A 583 15.07 27.69 -15.83
N ALA A 584 16.25 28.28 -15.60
CA ALA A 584 16.48 29.17 -14.47
C ALA A 584 15.58 30.42 -14.54
N THR A 585 15.35 30.95 -15.74
CA THR A 585 14.45 32.09 -15.97
C THR A 585 13.01 31.73 -15.68
N TRP A 586 12.54 30.60 -16.21
CA TRP A 586 11.20 30.08 -15.90
C TRP A 586 11.01 29.88 -14.40
N LEU A 587 11.92 29.14 -13.74
CA LEU A 587 11.79 28.82 -12.32
C LEU A 587 11.73 30.07 -11.41
N ARG A 588 12.49 31.13 -11.73
CA ARG A 588 12.44 32.40 -10.99
C ARG A 588 11.12 33.17 -11.16
N SER A 589 10.40 32.93 -12.26
CA SER A 589 9.11 33.58 -12.53
C SER A 589 7.92 32.88 -11.87
N VAL A 590 8.10 31.65 -11.39
CA VAL A 590 7.04 30.83 -10.80
C VAL A 590 6.92 31.10 -9.31
N ASP A 591 5.68 31.29 -8.84
CA ASP A 591 5.35 31.29 -7.43
C ASP A 591 5.01 29.85 -6.96
N PRO A 592 5.71 29.32 -5.93
CA PRO A 592 5.55 27.94 -5.45
C PRO A 592 4.16 27.64 -4.92
N THR A 593 3.35 28.64 -4.58
CA THR A 593 1.95 28.43 -4.17
C THR A 593 1.09 27.86 -5.31
N TYR A 594 1.48 28.10 -6.58
CA TYR A 594 0.84 27.53 -7.76
C TYR A 594 1.39 26.15 -8.17
N LEU A 595 2.47 25.67 -7.54
CA LEU A 595 3.07 24.37 -7.88
C LEU A 595 2.44 23.20 -7.12
N GLY A 596 1.83 23.43 -5.96
CA GLY A 596 1.17 22.39 -5.19
C GLY A 596 2.10 21.23 -4.81
N HIS A 597 1.76 20.01 -5.23
CA HIS A 597 2.58 18.81 -5.05
C HIS A 597 3.85 18.75 -5.94
N GLU A 598 3.98 19.62 -6.95
CA GLU A 598 5.15 19.63 -7.85
C GLU A 598 6.28 20.55 -7.41
N THR A 599 6.17 21.22 -6.26
CA THR A 599 7.22 22.13 -5.79
C THR A 599 8.59 21.43 -5.82
N GLN A 600 8.68 20.20 -5.30
CA GLN A 600 9.92 19.42 -5.32
C GLN A 600 10.33 19.00 -6.74
N SER A 601 9.40 18.47 -7.52
CA SER A 601 9.67 18.03 -8.90
C SER A 601 10.17 19.16 -9.79
N SER A 602 9.66 20.37 -9.60
CA SER A 602 10.07 21.58 -10.33
C SER A 602 11.51 21.98 -10.03
N LEU A 603 12.02 21.66 -8.83
CA LEU A 603 13.40 21.90 -8.41
C LEU A 603 14.37 20.78 -8.83
N TYR A 604 13.91 19.79 -9.60
CA TYR A 604 14.68 18.57 -9.87
C TYR A 604 16.02 18.82 -10.56
N ALA A 605 16.15 19.83 -11.42
CA ALA A 605 17.43 20.18 -12.03
C ALA A 605 18.47 20.63 -10.99
N LEU A 606 18.06 21.44 -10.01
CA LEU A 606 18.93 21.89 -8.92
C LEU A 606 19.44 20.71 -8.08
N MET A 607 18.60 19.68 -7.88
CA MET A 607 18.97 18.46 -7.15
C MET A 607 19.86 17.53 -7.98
N PHE A 608 19.61 17.47 -9.29
CA PHE A 608 20.30 16.56 -10.20
C PHE A 608 21.78 16.95 -10.38
N ASP A 609 22.04 18.23 -10.65
CA ASP A 609 23.38 18.78 -10.78
C ASP A 609 23.54 20.05 -9.92
N PRO A 610 23.74 19.89 -8.60
CA PRO A 610 23.88 21.01 -7.68
C PRO A 610 25.16 21.83 -7.91
N GLU A 611 26.10 21.33 -8.73
CA GLU A 611 27.36 22.00 -9.07
C GLU A 611 27.27 22.82 -10.37
N ASN A 612 26.15 22.73 -11.10
CA ASN A 612 25.96 23.52 -12.30
C ASN A 612 25.93 25.03 -11.97
N PRO A 613 26.83 25.85 -12.52
CA PRO A 613 26.98 27.25 -12.10
C PRO A 613 25.75 28.12 -12.42
N VAL A 614 25.00 27.81 -13.49
CA VAL A 614 23.77 28.54 -13.83
C VAL A 614 22.67 28.23 -12.80
N TRP A 615 22.52 26.95 -12.46
CA TRP A 615 21.53 26.50 -11.49
C TRP A 615 21.86 26.88 -10.05
N GLN A 616 23.14 26.96 -9.68
CA GLN A 616 23.57 27.53 -8.40
C GLN A 616 23.18 29.00 -8.27
N ARG A 617 23.38 29.81 -9.33
CA ARG A 617 22.94 31.21 -9.34
C ARG A 617 21.41 31.31 -9.27
N ALA A 618 20.68 30.41 -9.93
CA ALA A 618 19.23 30.33 -9.81
C ALA A 618 18.81 30.02 -8.36
N ALA A 619 19.38 28.97 -7.75
CA ALA A 619 19.12 28.60 -6.38
C ALA A 619 19.43 29.73 -5.39
N THR A 620 20.52 30.46 -5.58
CA THR A 620 20.90 31.61 -4.75
C THR A 620 19.85 32.73 -4.85
N SER A 621 19.35 33.02 -6.05
CA SER A 621 18.28 33.99 -6.25
C SER A 621 16.94 33.54 -5.64
N LEU A 622 16.63 32.24 -5.71
CA LEU A 622 15.38 31.68 -5.16
C LEU A 622 15.41 31.63 -3.63
N PHE A 623 16.53 31.20 -3.05
CA PHE A 623 16.62 30.94 -1.61
C PHE A 623 17.43 31.98 -0.85
N GLY A 624 17.81 33.09 -1.49
CA GLY A 624 18.50 34.22 -0.86
C GLY A 624 17.62 35.02 0.10
N THR A 625 18.22 35.99 0.80
CA THR A 625 17.51 36.88 1.74
C THR A 625 16.53 37.82 1.06
N ASP A 626 16.81 38.22 -0.18
CA ASP A 626 15.99 39.16 -0.95
C ASP A 626 14.82 38.46 -1.69
N SER A 627 14.75 37.13 -1.58
CA SER A 627 13.67 36.36 -2.20
C SER A 627 12.38 36.49 -1.41
N VAL A 628 11.43 37.22 -1.97
CA VAL A 628 10.12 37.48 -1.35
C VAL A 628 9.14 36.32 -1.50
N VAL A 629 9.40 35.40 -2.43
CA VAL A 629 8.54 34.25 -2.75
C VAL A 629 9.14 32.96 -2.20
N TRP A 630 10.19 32.45 -2.83
CA TRP A 630 10.85 31.19 -2.46
C TRP A 630 11.65 31.29 -1.15
N GLY A 631 12.12 32.48 -0.79
CA GLY A 631 12.84 32.72 0.45
C GLY A 631 11.95 32.58 1.68
N ARG A 632 10.62 32.64 1.53
CA ARG A 632 9.62 32.52 2.62
C ARG A 632 9.10 31.10 2.82
N LEU A 633 9.64 30.09 2.12
CA LEU A 633 9.28 28.71 2.38
C LEU A 633 9.34 28.42 3.89
N PHE A 634 8.37 27.63 4.35
CA PHE A 634 8.11 27.27 5.75
C PHE A 634 7.48 28.36 6.64
N ALA A 635 7.30 29.59 6.14
CA ALA A 635 6.94 30.74 6.98
C ALA A 635 5.49 31.23 6.90
N ASP A 636 4.72 30.95 5.84
CA ASP A 636 3.38 31.51 5.67
C ASP A 636 2.24 30.50 6.00
N PRO A 637 1.38 30.80 6.99
CA PRO A 637 0.15 30.05 7.28
C PRO A 637 -0.88 30.01 6.13
N LYS A 638 -0.73 30.82 5.09
CA LYS A 638 -1.63 30.82 3.92
C LYS A 638 -1.15 29.90 2.80
N ASP A 639 0.01 29.24 2.95
CA ASP A 639 0.58 28.27 2.00
C ASP A 639 -0.17 26.92 1.96
N ARG A 640 -1.52 26.94 2.03
CA ARG A 640 -2.40 25.76 2.05
C ARG A 640 -2.23 24.79 0.86
N GLY A 641 -1.43 25.16 -0.15
CA GLY A 641 -1.08 24.33 -1.30
C GLY A 641 0.30 23.66 -1.24
N ASN A 642 1.22 24.07 -0.36
CA ASN A 642 2.63 23.66 -0.47
C ASN A 642 2.97 22.39 0.35
N TYR A 643 2.17 21.34 0.18
CA TYR A 643 2.35 20.05 0.88
C TYR A 643 3.76 19.45 0.70
N GLY A 644 4.46 19.79 -0.40
CA GLY A 644 5.81 19.31 -0.69
C GLY A 644 6.98 20.08 -0.06
N ALA A 645 6.78 21.24 0.59
CA ALA A 645 7.90 22.05 1.09
C ALA A 645 8.70 21.32 2.18
N THR A 646 8.02 20.66 3.12
CA THR A 646 8.68 19.86 4.16
C THR A 646 9.35 18.61 3.59
N GLU A 647 8.95 18.14 2.41
CA GLU A 647 9.60 17.01 1.74
C GLU A 647 11.02 17.36 1.26
N LEU A 648 11.28 18.66 1.03
CA LEU A 648 12.62 19.15 0.71
C LEU A 648 13.62 18.99 1.86
N LEU A 649 13.16 18.82 3.10
CA LEU A 649 14.01 18.77 4.31
C LEU A 649 14.66 17.40 4.55
N TRP A 650 14.29 16.35 3.83
CA TRP A 650 14.88 15.03 4.02
C TRP A 650 15.47 14.43 2.73
N GLY A 651 15.36 15.16 1.61
CA GLY A 651 15.80 14.71 0.28
C GLY A 651 16.99 15.49 -0.30
N SER A 652 17.28 15.22 -1.58
CA SER A 652 18.45 15.73 -2.33
C SER A 652 18.59 17.26 -2.37
N MET A 653 17.53 18.04 -2.08
CA MET A 653 17.64 19.51 -2.00
C MET A 653 18.66 19.99 -0.97
N LEU A 654 18.92 19.21 0.09
CA LEU A 654 19.97 19.55 1.05
C LEU A 654 21.39 19.51 0.47
N ARG A 655 21.58 19.00 -0.76
CA ARG A 655 22.85 19.12 -1.49
C ARG A 655 23.05 20.51 -2.10
N VAL A 656 21.97 21.27 -2.31
CA VAL A 656 22.00 22.62 -2.86
C VAL A 656 22.39 23.63 -1.77
N ALA A 657 23.52 24.30 -1.92
CA ALA A 657 24.08 25.20 -0.90
C ALA A 657 23.12 26.32 -0.48
N ALA A 658 22.55 27.05 -1.45
CA ALA A 658 21.61 28.13 -1.17
C ALA A 658 20.34 27.66 -0.42
N PHE A 659 19.88 26.42 -0.69
CA PHE A 659 18.75 25.85 0.05
C PHE A 659 19.14 25.50 1.49
N ARG A 660 20.34 24.92 1.72
CA ARG A 660 20.84 24.69 3.09
C ARG A 660 20.93 25.99 3.88
N GLU A 661 21.38 27.07 3.27
CA GLU A 661 21.44 28.39 3.92
C GLU A 661 20.05 28.89 4.32
N LEU A 662 19.03 28.69 3.47
CA LEU A 662 17.63 28.98 3.84
C LEU A 662 17.18 28.15 5.05
N VAL A 663 17.45 26.84 5.06
CA VAL A 663 17.11 25.96 6.18
C VAL A 663 17.79 26.43 7.47
N GLN A 664 19.08 26.79 7.41
CA GLN A 664 19.82 27.32 8.56
C GLN A 664 19.22 28.63 9.10
N ARG A 665 18.82 29.56 8.21
CA ARG A 665 18.11 30.78 8.64
C ARG A 665 16.78 30.46 9.31
N ARG A 666 16.02 29.50 8.78
CA ARG A 666 14.72 29.09 9.35
C ARG A 666 14.83 28.35 10.68
N LEU A 667 15.95 27.67 10.96
CA LEU A 667 16.26 27.12 12.29
C LEU A 667 16.47 28.22 13.36
N SER A 668 16.65 29.47 12.94
CA SER A 668 16.72 30.65 13.83
C SER A 668 15.40 31.43 13.93
N ASP A 669 14.37 31.03 13.17
CA ASP A 669 13.10 31.75 13.08
C ASP A 669 12.13 31.34 14.20
N ARG A 670 11.82 32.28 15.09
CA ARG A 670 10.99 32.07 16.29
C ARG A 670 9.52 32.42 16.08
N THR A 671 9.11 32.73 14.86
CA THR A 671 7.71 33.07 14.55
C THR A 671 6.79 31.88 14.89
N PRO A 672 5.63 32.12 15.53
CA PRO A 672 4.64 31.07 15.80
C PRO A 672 4.21 30.34 14.52
N ALA A 673 4.18 29.01 14.56
CA ALA A 673 3.87 28.16 13.40
C ALA A 673 2.82 27.08 13.68
N GLY A 674 2.55 26.74 14.94
CA GLY A 674 1.57 25.71 15.25
C GLY A 674 1.52 25.29 16.72
N THR A 675 0.98 24.12 16.96
CA THR A 675 0.84 23.48 18.27
C THR A 675 1.20 22.01 18.20
N VAL A 676 1.71 21.47 19.30
CA VAL A 676 1.97 20.04 19.49
C VAL A 676 1.14 19.53 20.65
N SER A 677 0.55 18.34 20.51
CA SER A 677 -0.22 17.68 21.56
C SER A 677 0.21 16.23 21.72
N ARG A 678 0.45 15.82 22.97
CA ARG A 678 0.68 14.42 23.37
C ARG A 678 -0.59 13.87 24.00
N TYR A 679 -1.09 12.77 23.48
CA TYR A 679 -2.33 12.15 23.95
C TYR A 679 -2.07 11.00 24.92
N LYS A 680 -3.03 10.76 25.81
CA LYS A 680 -3.05 9.62 26.75
C LYS A 680 -3.57 8.34 26.09
N ASP A 681 -3.11 8.00 24.89
CA ASP A 681 -3.40 6.70 24.28
C ASP A 681 -2.28 5.70 24.60
N ALA A 682 -2.48 4.40 24.36
CA ALA A 682 -1.47 3.40 24.75
C ALA A 682 -0.16 3.45 23.96
N THR A 683 -0.16 4.20 22.87
CA THR A 683 1.02 4.50 22.03
C THR A 683 1.69 5.81 22.45
N ALA A 684 1.10 6.55 23.40
CA ALA A 684 1.48 7.90 23.79
C ALA A 684 1.72 8.78 22.56
N SER A 685 0.71 8.86 21.70
CA SER A 685 0.89 9.49 20.40
C SER A 685 1.09 11.01 20.49
N VAL A 686 1.85 11.54 19.54
CA VAL A 686 2.07 12.98 19.36
C VAL A 686 1.43 13.43 18.05
N SER A 687 0.66 14.51 18.09
CA SER A 687 0.15 15.19 16.89
C SER A 687 0.65 16.63 16.82
N TYR A 688 0.93 17.05 15.59
CA TYR A 688 1.35 18.40 15.26
C TYR A 688 0.24 19.04 14.44
N LYS A 689 -0.16 20.25 14.81
CA LYS A 689 -1.14 21.06 14.08
C LYS A 689 -0.51 22.40 13.73
N TRP A 690 -0.37 22.67 12.45
CA TRP A 690 0.26 23.88 11.93
C TRP A 690 -0.79 24.95 11.64
N LEU A 691 -0.40 26.23 11.68
CA LEU A 691 -1.28 27.36 11.42
C LEU A 691 -1.78 27.40 9.97
N ASP A 692 -1.07 26.75 9.05
CA ASP A 692 -1.49 26.55 7.66
C ASP A 692 -2.57 25.48 7.46
N GLY A 693 -3.01 24.83 8.54
CA GLY A 693 -3.99 23.75 8.48
C GLY A 693 -3.37 22.38 8.18
N ALA A 694 -2.06 22.29 7.91
CA ALA A 694 -1.38 21.02 7.85
C ALA A 694 -1.39 20.36 9.23
N SER A 695 -1.47 19.03 9.25
CA SER A 695 -1.35 18.25 10.48
C SER A 695 -0.55 16.99 10.24
N MET A 696 0.21 16.58 11.26
CA MET A 696 0.90 15.30 11.28
C MET A 696 0.21 14.42 12.33
N GLY A 697 -0.25 13.26 11.87
CA GLY A 697 -1.03 12.31 12.66
C GLY A 697 -0.25 11.69 13.83
N PRO A 698 -0.95 10.93 14.68
CA PRO A 698 -0.39 10.38 15.91
C PRO A 698 0.82 9.47 15.64
N THR A 699 2.03 9.93 15.97
CA THR A 699 3.25 9.10 15.95
C THR A 699 3.52 8.51 17.34
N PRO A 700 3.89 7.21 17.46
CA PRO A 700 4.20 6.62 18.76
C PRO A 700 5.34 7.37 19.46
N HIS A 701 5.15 7.73 20.73
CA HIS A 701 6.15 8.44 21.52
C HIS A 701 6.33 7.76 22.89
N ARG A 702 7.31 8.22 23.68
CA ARG A 702 7.47 7.78 25.08
C ARG A 702 6.18 8.02 25.87
N ARG A 703 5.79 7.02 26.68
CA ARG A 703 4.66 7.08 27.60
C ARG A 703 4.92 8.08 28.71
N GLU A 704 4.50 9.31 28.46
CA GLU A 704 4.59 10.43 29.38
C GLU A 704 3.22 11.12 29.51
N LYS A 705 3.11 12.07 30.45
CA LYS A 705 1.84 12.76 30.74
C LYS A 705 1.35 13.53 29.49
N PRO A 706 0.03 13.63 29.27
CA PRO A 706 -0.53 14.50 28.24
C PRO A 706 -0.03 15.92 28.41
N GLN A 707 0.35 16.54 27.29
CA GLN A 707 0.94 17.86 27.27
C GLN A 707 0.62 18.52 25.94
N THR A 708 0.36 19.82 25.97
CA THR A 708 0.23 20.65 24.77
C THR A 708 1.31 21.72 24.82
N GLY A 709 1.87 22.07 23.67
CA GLY A 709 2.88 23.11 23.53
C GLY A 709 2.68 23.94 22.26
N SER A 710 3.26 25.14 22.25
CA SER A 710 3.43 25.97 21.06
C SER A 710 4.59 25.46 20.20
N LEU A 711 4.48 25.65 18.89
CA LEU A 711 5.53 25.41 17.91
C LEU A 711 5.81 26.67 17.11
N ARG A 712 7.08 26.87 16.75
CA ARG A 712 7.59 27.97 15.91
C ARG A 712 8.12 27.43 14.58
N ILE A 713 8.49 28.32 13.66
CA ILE A 713 9.06 27.94 12.35
C ILE A 713 10.31 27.06 12.54
N CYS A 714 11.21 27.43 13.45
CA CYS A 714 12.40 26.64 13.74
C CYS A 714 12.07 25.21 14.21
N ASP A 715 10.98 25.05 14.96
CA ASP A 715 10.52 23.76 15.47
C ASP A 715 9.98 22.88 14.33
N ARG A 716 9.26 23.47 13.36
CA ARG A 716 8.81 22.78 12.13
C ARG A 716 9.98 22.27 11.30
N VAL A 717 10.98 23.11 11.10
CA VAL A 717 12.17 22.75 10.31
C VAL A 717 13.01 21.70 11.04
N ALA A 718 13.22 21.85 12.35
CA ALA A 718 13.93 20.87 13.16
C ALA A 718 13.27 19.48 13.11
N LEU A 719 11.93 19.42 13.22
CA LEU A 719 11.16 18.18 13.07
C LEU A 719 11.36 17.54 11.70
N GLY A 720 11.28 18.32 10.62
CA GLY A 720 11.45 17.83 9.25
C GLY A 720 12.83 17.22 8.98
N LEU A 721 13.85 17.66 9.71
CA LEU A 721 15.23 17.17 9.59
C LEU A 721 15.51 15.91 10.43
N GLN A 722 14.64 15.52 11.37
CA GLN A 722 14.89 14.40 12.30
C GLN A 722 15.04 13.02 11.62
N GLY A 723 14.66 12.90 10.34
CA GLY A 723 14.88 11.69 9.54
C GLY A 723 16.31 11.53 9.01
N LEU A 724 17.15 12.56 9.11
CA LEU A 724 18.52 12.52 8.59
C LEU A 724 19.47 11.72 9.49
N PRO A 725 20.37 10.89 8.93
CA PRO A 725 21.34 10.14 9.73
C PRO A 725 22.25 11.08 10.53
N GLY A 726 22.37 10.85 11.83
CA GLY A 726 23.29 11.59 12.70
C GLY A 726 22.85 13.00 13.10
N VAL A 727 21.64 13.43 12.72
CA VAL A 727 21.11 14.75 13.08
C VAL A 727 20.87 14.86 14.60
N PRO A 728 21.28 15.96 15.26
CA PRO A 728 21.00 16.13 16.68
C PRO A 728 19.51 16.02 17.00
N VAL A 729 19.21 15.41 18.15
CA VAL A 729 17.83 15.20 18.62
C VAL A 729 17.10 16.54 18.78
N TRP A 730 15.83 16.56 18.38
CA TRP A 730 14.89 17.62 18.71
C TRP A 730 13.68 17.04 19.46
N GLU A 731 13.40 17.61 20.63
CA GLU A 731 12.35 17.12 21.53
C GLU A 731 11.16 18.10 21.57
N PRO A 732 9.98 17.71 21.06
CA PRO A 732 8.84 18.62 20.89
C PRO A 732 8.33 19.23 22.20
N PHE A 733 8.51 18.54 23.34
CA PHE A 733 8.00 18.96 24.64
C PHE A 733 9.08 19.49 25.58
N ALA A 734 10.32 19.64 25.10
CA ALA A 734 11.35 20.33 25.86
C ALA A 734 10.99 21.80 26.08
N SER A 735 11.61 22.43 27.08
CA SER A 735 11.47 23.88 27.30
C SER A 735 11.90 24.65 26.04
N GLU A 736 11.34 25.85 25.81
CA GLU A 736 11.71 26.66 24.63
C GLU A 736 13.22 26.92 24.55
N LYS A 737 13.88 27.17 25.68
CA LYS A 737 15.33 27.35 25.76
C LYS A 737 16.10 26.11 25.30
N GLU A 738 15.61 24.92 25.64
CA GLU A 738 16.22 23.66 25.23
C GLU A 738 15.93 23.37 23.75
N ARG A 739 14.71 23.63 23.25
CA ARG A 739 14.41 23.53 21.82
C ARG A 739 15.27 24.50 20.99
N ASP A 740 15.52 25.71 21.49
CA ASP A 740 16.40 26.68 20.83
C ASP A 740 17.84 26.15 20.73
N ARG A 741 18.36 25.58 21.83
CA ARG A 741 19.67 24.91 21.83
C ARG A 741 19.73 23.76 20.82
N GLN A 742 18.68 22.96 20.74
CA GLN A 742 18.58 21.84 19.79
C GLN A 742 18.54 22.35 18.34
N CYS A 743 17.75 23.38 18.04
CA CYS A 743 17.73 24.03 16.72
C CYS A 743 19.12 24.57 16.34
N THR A 744 19.84 25.19 17.27
CA THR A 744 21.23 25.64 17.04
C THR A 744 22.17 24.46 16.77
N ALA A 745 22.05 23.35 17.50
CA ALA A 745 22.84 22.16 17.27
C ALA A 745 22.57 21.55 15.88
N ILE A 746 21.31 21.51 15.45
CA ILE A 746 20.92 21.06 14.10
C ILE A 746 21.46 21.98 13.02
N ALA A 747 21.46 23.30 13.23
CA ALA A 747 22.05 24.24 12.31
C ALA A 747 23.57 24.02 12.17
N GLY A 748 24.27 23.80 13.30
CA GLY A 748 25.69 23.44 13.31
C GLY A 748 25.98 22.11 12.60
N TYR A 749 25.11 21.12 12.78
CA TYR A 749 25.18 19.85 12.04
C TYR A 749 25.07 20.06 10.52
N LEU A 750 24.12 20.87 10.05
CA LEU A 750 23.97 21.18 8.63
C LEU A 750 25.15 21.98 8.08
N GLN A 751 25.71 22.90 8.87
CA GLN A 751 26.90 23.66 8.49
C GLN A 751 28.12 22.75 8.34
N GLN A 752 28.31 21.85 9.30
CA GLN A 752 29.42 20.91 9.31
C GLN A 752 29.24 19.89 8.18
N TYR A 753 28.19 19.08 8.21
CA TYR A 753 28.07 17.89 7.37
C TYR A 753 27.30 18.09 6.07
N GLY A 754 26.53 19.18 5.95
CA GLY A 754 25.68 19.45 4.79
C GLY A 754 26.40 19.46 3.43
N PRO A 755 27.61 20.06 3.31
CA PRO A 755 28.40 19.98 2.08
C PRO A 755 28.78 18.55 1.66
N GLY A 756 28.79 17.60 2.60
CA GLY A 756 29.13 16.20 2.37
C GLY A 756 27.93 15.29 2.05
N PHE A 757 26.72 15.83 1.94
CA PHE A 757 25.53 15.03 1.60
C PHE A 757 25.59 14.45 0.18
N ARG A 758 25.16 13.20 0.05
CA ARG A 758 25.06 12.44 -1.20
C ARG A 758 23.70 11.76 -1.29
N ASP A 759 23.24 11.46 -2.50
CA ASP A 759 21.99 10.70 -2.67
C ASP A 759 22.15 9.27 -2.12
N SER A 760 21.15 8.78 -1.38
CA SER A 760 21.17 7.40 -0.85
C SER A 760 21.06 6.34 -1.92
N ASN A 761 20.50 6.69 -3.07
CA ASN A 761 20.08 5.73 -4.06
C ASN A 761 21.04 5.70 -5.24
N ARG A 762 21.63 4.52 -5.46
CA ARG A 762 22.61 4.23 -6.51
C ARG A 762 21.96 3.85 -7.85
N TYR A 763 20.62 3.82 -7.90
CA TYR A 763 19.90 3.61 -9.16
C TYR A 763 20.00 4.89 -10.00
N GLU A 764 20.59 4.76 -11.19
CA GLU A 764 20.48 5.79 -12.22
C GLU A 764 19.00 6.13 -12.37
N ARG A 765 18.63 7.41 -12.20
CA ARG A 765 17.25 7.87 -12.26
C ARG A 765 16.90 8.08 -13.74
N PRO A 766 16.12 7.20 -14.41
CA PRO A 766 15.71 7.49 -15.77
C PRO A 766 15.01 8.85 -15.83
N LEU A 767 15.42 9.70 -16.77
CA LEU A 767 14.73 10.98 -17.01
C LEU A 767 13.34 10.77 -17.64
N TYR A 768 12.96 9.53 -17.97
CA TYR A 768 11.78 9.15 -18.73
C TYR A 768 10.87 8.19 -17.93
N GLY A 769 9.54 8.29 -18.11
CA GLY A 769 8.54 7.41 -17.47
C GLY A 769 7.41 8.12 -16.72
N PHE A 770 6.28 7.41 -16.52
CA PHE A 770 5.12 7.85 -15.73
C PHE A 770 5.19 7.40 -14.27
N ASP A 771 5.69 6.19 -14.02
CA ASP A 771 5.74 5.55 -12.71
C ASP A 771 7.18 5.52 -12.19
N MET A 772 7.75 6.71 -12.06
CA MET A 772 9.07 6.89 -11.51
C MET A 772 8.91 7.03 -10.01
N GLY A 773 9.36 5.99 -9.29
CA GLY A 773 9.52 6.01 -7.84
C GLY A 773 10.05 7.37 -7.41
N SER A 774 9.44 7.90 -6.36
CA SER A 774 9.58 9.31 -6.08
C SER A 774 11.04 9.75 -5.99
N PRO A 775 11.42 10.98 -6.42
CA PRO A 775 12.71 11.59 -6.12
C PRO A 775 13.05 11.71 -4.61
N PHE A 776 12.20 11.18 -3.72
CA PHE A 776 12.31 11.09 -2.26
C PHE A 776 13.47 10.22 -1.74
N ASP A 777 14.58 10.08 -2.48
CA ASP A 777 15.74 9.40 -1.94
C ASP A 777 16.29 10.23 -0.77
N ALA A 778 16.43 9.58 0.38
CA ALA A 778 17.05 10.21 1.54
C ALA A 778 18.48 10.65 1.19
N VAL A 779 18.92 11.79 1.71
CA VAL A 779 20.37 12.09 1.65
C VAL A 779 21.10 11.23 2.67
N THR A 780 22.30 10.79 2.31
CA THR A 780 23.25 10.14 3.22
C THR A 780 24.50 10.98 3.38
N LEU A 781 25.21 10.73 4.48
CA LEU A 781 26.53 11.32 4.71
C LEU A 781 27.58 10.62 3.85
N GLY A 782 28.34 11.42 3.11
CA GLY A 782 29.38 10.95 2.20
C GLY A 782 30.78 11.00 2.79
N PHE A 783 31.04 10.23 3.86
CA PHE A 783 32.41 10.04 4.36
C PHE A 783 33.23 9.23 3.33
N GLY A 784 34.48 9.60 3.11
CA GLY A 784 35.37 8.92 2.16
C GLY A 784 36.07 7.73 2.80
N THR A 785 36.17 6.61 2.06
CA THR A 785 37.01 5.46 2.44
C THR A 785 38.43 5.67 1.92
N GLY A 786 39.17 6.57 2.56
CA GLY A 786 40.58 6.79 2.25
C GLY A 786 41.41 5.50 2.40
N LYS A 787 42.47 5.33 1.59
CA LYS A 787 43.46 4.25 1.76
C LYS A 787 44.51 4.56 2.85
N THR A 788 44.46 5.77 3.41
CA THR A 788 45.34 6.27 4.46
C THR A 788 44.52 6.68 5.67
N PRO A 789 45.08 6.59 6.90
CA PRO A 789 44.38 7.04 8.10
C PRO A 789 43.91 8.48 7.97
N ALA A 790 42.72 8.76 8.50
CA ALA A 790 42.16 10.09 8.50
C ALA A 790 42.99 11.05 9.36
N THR A 791 43.16 12.26 8.85
CA THR A 791 43.77 13.38 9.55
C THR A 791 42.71 14.32 10.12
N ASP A 792 43.09 15.23 11.03
CA ASP A 792 42.19 16.29 11.51
C ASP A 792 41.64 17.15 10.36
N ARG A 793 42.42 17.32 9.28
CA ARG A 793 41.98 18.00 8.05
C ARG A 793 40.90 17.21 7.31
N ASP A 794 40.93 15.89 7.36
CA ASP A 794 39.88 15.05 6.78
C ASP A 794 38.59 15.12 7.57
N VAL A 795 38.69 15.17 8.91
CA VAL A 795 37.52 15.38 9.79
C VAL A 795 36.91 16.76 9.57
N ALA A 796 37.74 17.81 9.54
CA ALA A 796 37.29 19.18 9.30
C ALA A 796 36.65 19.36 7.91
N ALA A 797 37.08 18.56 6.92
CA ALA A 797 36.50 18.56 5.58
C ALA A 797 35.37 17.53 5.39
N ASN A 798 34.90 16.87 6.46
CA ASN A 798 33.86 15.84 6.46
C ASN A 798 34.16 14.63 5.57
N ARG A 799 35.45 14.36 5.32
CA ARG A 799 35.90 13.13 4.65
C ARG A 799 36.00 11.97 5.63
N ALA A 800 36.06 12.23 6.93
CA ALA A 800 36.14 11.22 7.99
C ALA A 800 35.28 11.62 9.21
N VAL A 801 34.89 10.64 10.02
CA VAL A 801 34.18 10.85 11.29
C VAL A 801 35.17 11.25 12.39
N PHE A 802 36.36 10.67 12.40
CA PHE A 802 37.40 10.96 13.39
C PHE A 802 38.80 10.83 12.77
N ALA A 803 39.80 11.32 13.50
CA ALA A 803 41.22 11.11 13.22
C ALA A 803 41.88 10.46 14.43
N LEU A 804 42.87 9.61 14.16
CA LEU A 804 43.72 9.01 15.19
C LEU A 804 45.05 9.79 15.25
N LYS A 805 45.63 9.89 16.44
CA LYS A 805 46.89 10.63 16.60
C LYS A 805 48.03 9.91 15.88
N ALA A 806 48.84 10.65 15.14
CA ALA A 806 49.96 10.10 14.38
C ALA A 806 50.95 9.30 15.25
N GLU A 807 51.18 9.74 16.50
CA GLU A 807 52.03 9.06 17.49
C GLU A 807 51.57 7.63 17.82
N ASN A 808 50.28 7.31 17.63
CA ASN A 808 49.71 5.99 17.89
C ASN A 808 49.77 5.06 16.65
N ARG A 809 50.59 5.39 15.64
CA ARG A 809 50.81 4.58 14.42
C ARG A 809 49.49 4.12 13.76
N PRO A 810 48.58 5.03 13.38
CA PRO A 810 47.27 4.63 12.91
C PRO A 810 47.33 3.90 11.55
N ARG A 811 46.37 3.01 11.30
CA ARG A 811 46.20 2.32 10.00
C ARG A 811 44.73 2.13 9.65
N VAL A 812 44.42 2.10 8.35
CA VAL A 812 43.08 1.82 7.84
C VAL A 812 42.79 0.33 7.83
N VAL A 813 41.55 -0.04 8.13
CA VAL A 813 41.03 -1.41 8.00
C VAL A 813 40.43 -1.55 6.60
N THR A 814 41.15 -2.18 5.67
CA THR A 814 40.78 -2.24 4.24
C THR A 814 39.93 -3.44 3.84
N ASP A 815 39.75 -4.41 4.73
CA ASP A 815 39.01 -5.66 4.49
C ASP A 815 37.50 -5.56 4.77
N LEU A 816 37.00 -4.38 5.17
CA LEU A 816 35.58 -4.15 5.43
C LEU A 816 34.90 -3.42 4.27
N PRO A 817 33.77 -3.93 3.75
CA PRO A 817 33.02 -3.27 2.69
C PRO A 817 32.14 -2.15 3.26
N LEU A 818 32.76 -1.02 3.60
CA LEU A 818 32.07 0.15 4.15
C LEU A 818 31.22 0.89 3.08
N PRO A 819 30.04 1.43 3.42
CA PRO A 819 29.45 1.45 4.76
C PRO A 819 28.78 0.13 5.16
N LEU A 820 28.81 -0.21 6.45
CA LEU A 820 28.25 -1.45 7.02
C LEU A 820 27.15 -1.16 8.05
N GLU A 821 26.05 -1.92 8.00
CA GLU A 821 25.00 -1.86 9.02
C GLU A 821 25.51 -2.37 10.37
N ALA A 822 25.26 -1.60 11.41
CA ALA A 822 25.74 -1.88 12.76
C ALA A 822 24.81 -1.36 13.85
N SER A 823 25.03 -1.88 15.04
CA SER A 823 24.44 -1.38 16.28
C SER A 823 25.54 -1.04 17.28
N TRP A 824 25.37 0.08 17.99
CA TRP A 824 26.22 0.52 19.07
C TRP A 824 25.56 0.24 20.42
N LYS A 825 26.22 -0.60 21.22
CA LYS A 825 25.70 -1.06 22.53
C LYS A 825 25.45 0.09 23.52
N LYS A 826 26.21 1.18 23.40
CA LYS A 826 26.16 2.33 24.31
C LYS A 826 25.60 3.60 23.67
N ASP A 827 24.93 3.50 22.51
CA ASP A 827 24.30 4.68 21.90
C ASP A 827 23.29 5.30 22.88
N PRO A 828 23.45 6.60 23.23
CA PRO A 828 22.54 7.28 24.14
C PRO A 828 21.10 7.36 23.61
N PHE A 829 20.91 7.21 22.29
CA PHE A 829 19.59 7.26 21.64
C PHE A 829 19.06 5.89 21.20
N ALA A 830 19.71 4.80 21.62
CA ALA A 830 19.25 3.46 21.28
C ALA A 830 17.80 3.22 21.75
N GLN A 831 16.99 2.67 20.85
CA GLN A 831 15.62 2.29 21.16
C GLN A 831 15.62 1.13 22.15
N VAL A 832 14.63 1.13 23.04
CA VAL A 832 14.48 0.12 24.07
C VAL A 832 13.22 -0.68 23.77
N SER A 833 13.38 -1.93 23.32
CA SER A 833 12.27 -2.87 23.20
C SER A 833 12.26 -3.84 24.37
N LYS A 834 11.06 -4.27 24.76
CA LYS A 834 10.89 -5.43 25.65
C LYS A 834 10.44 -6.61 24.80
N THR A 835 11.16 -7.72 24.89
CA THR A 835 10.75 -8.99 24.29
C THR A 835 9.61 -9.62 25.11
N ALA A 836 8.92 -10.61 24.52
CA ALA A 836 7.79 -11.28 25.15
C ALA A 836 8.15 -11.98 26.48
N ASP A 837 9.43 -12.32 26.68
CA ASP A 837 10.00 -12.87 27.92
C ASP A 837 10.36 -11.80 28.97
N GLY A 838 10.05 -10.53 28.71
CA GLY A 838 10.31 -9.40 29.60
C GLY A 838 11.73 -8.85 29.55
N LYS A 839 12.64 -9.41 28.74
CA LYS A 839 14.00 -8.88 28.59
C LYS A 839 13.99 -7.57 27.82
N THR A 840 14.84 -6.65 28.26
CA THR A 840 14.97 -5.33 27.67
C THR A 840 16.14 -5.34 26.69
N HIS A 841 15.84 -5.20 25.40
CA HIS A 841 16.84 -5.08 24.34
C HIS A 841 17.01 -3.61 23.96
N ARG A 842 18.22 -3.10 24.16
CA ARG A 842 18.61 -1.78 23.65
C ARG A 842 19.22 -1.99 22.26
N TYR A 843 18.58 -1.45 21.23
CA TYR A 843 19.10 -1.49 19.88
C TYR A 843 19.18 -0.07 19.31
N SER A 844 20.37 0.32 18.86
CA SER A 844 20.58 1.41 17.92
C SER A 844 20.75 0.82 16.53
N ARG A 845 20.18 1.45 15.51
CA ARG A 845 20.55 1.16 14.11
C ARG A 845 21.38 2.31 13.57
N GLY A 846 22.43 1.97 12.84
CA GLY A 846 23.28 2.93 12.18
C GLY A 846 24.25 2.26 11.23
N LYS A 847 25.13 3.05 10.63
CA LYS A 847 26.13 2.57 9.69
C LYS A 847 27.53 2.93 10.15
N ILE A 848 28.47 2.03 9.93
CA ILE A 848 29.90 2.30 10.03
C ILE A 848 30.35 2.86 8.69
N TYR A 849 30.98 4.03 8.71
CA TYR A 849 31.51 4.69 7.52
C TYR A 849 33.05 4.75 7.48
N GLN A 850 33.70 4.51 8.61
CA GLN A 850 35.15 4.56 8.76
C GLN A 850 35.58 3.43 9.70
N ALA A 851 36.72 2.79 9.42
CA ALA A 851 37.31 1.77 10.29
C ALA A 851 38.83 1.94 10.31
N GLU A 852 39.37 2.24 11.48
CA GLU A 852 40.81 2.49 11.67
C GLU A 852 41.30 1.83 12.96
N GLU A 853 42.59 1.53 13.01
CA GLU A 853 43.26 0.96 14.16
C GLU A 853 44.41 1.84 14.63
N GLU A 854 44.62 1.95 15.93
CA GLU A 854 45.84 2.53 16.52
C GLU A 854 46.56 1.51 17.39
N TRP A 855 47.88 1.65 17.50
CA TRP A 855 48.71 0.86 18.39
C TRP A 855 48.79 1.54 19.76
N ASP A 856 48.31 0.87 20.82
CA ASP A 856 48.30 1.41 22.19
C ASP A 856 49.61 1.14 22.97
N GLY A 857 50.65 0.63 22.30
CA GLY A 857 51.88 0.16 22.93
C GLY A 857 51.91 -1.35 23.22
N LYS A 858 50.75 -2.01 23.26
CA LYS A 858 50.62 -3.45 23.55
C LYS A 858 49.83 -4.22 22.49
N ARG A 859 48.80 -3.61 21.91
CA ARG A 859 47.92 -4.22 20.90
C ARG A 859 47.32 -3.19 19.96
N TRP A 860 46.87 -3.66 18.80
CA TRP A 860 46.03 -2.87 17.90
C TRP A 860 44.63 -2.74 18.49
N ARG A 861 44.13 -1.51 18.59
CA ARG A 861 42.74 -1.21 18.96
C ARG A 861 42.01 -0.64 17.76
N ARG A 862 40.87 -1.25 17.43
CA ARG A 862 40.02 -0.84 16.31
C ARG A 862 38.94 0.13 16.77
N TYR A 863 38.70 1.16 15.97
CA TYR A 863 37.64 2.14 16.12
C TYR A 863 36.84 2.26 14.82
N TYR A 864 35.56 2.58 14.99
CA TYR A 864 34.59 2.76 13.94
C TYR A 864 34.03 4.18 13.96
N GLY A 865 33.85 4.76 12.78
CA GLY A 865 33.10 5.99 12.59
C GLY A 865 31.65 5.60 12.40
N PHE A 866 30.87 5.67 13.48
CA PHE A 866 29.49 5.25 13.51
C PHE A 866 28.55 6.44 13.30
N VAL A 867 27.55 6.24 12.44
CA VAL A 867 26.45 7.18 12.19
C VAL A 867 25.15 6.48 12.56
N GLY A 868 24.58 6.84 13.70
CA GLY A 868 23.26 6.38 14.17
C GLY A 868 22.14 7.34 13.79
N THR A 869 20.97 7.19 14.41
CA THR A 869 19.82 8.08 14.17
C THR A 869 20.14 9.53 14.59
N HIS A 870 20.70 9.73 15.78
CA HIS A 870 20.99 11.07 16.32
C HIS A 870 22.46 11.28 16.72
N THR A 871 23.35 10.39 16.28
CA THR A 871 24.74 10.40 16.71
C THR A 871 25.70 10.18 15.55
N ILE A 872 26.79 10.96 15.54
CA ILE A 872 28.00 10.71 14.76
C ILE A 872 29.15 10.61 15.75
N ALA A 873 29.84 9.47 15.81
CA ALA A 873 30.85 9.23 16.83
C ALA A 873 31.97 8.30 16.39
N LYS A 874 33.16 8.50 16.97
CA LYS A 874 34.22 7.49 17.09
C LYS A 874 33.81 6.49 18.17
N VAL A 875 33.71 5.21 17.81
CA VAL A 875 33.27 4.14 18.71
C VAL A 875 34.29 3.01 18.72
N ALA A 876 34.63 2.47 19.88
CA ALA A 876 35.50 1.32 19.98
C ALA A 876 34.84 0.05 19.42
N ALA A 877 35.62 -0.82 18.77
CA ALA A 877 35.07 -1.98 18.05
C ALA A 877 34.33 -2.99 18.95
N ASP A 878 34.68 -3.09 20.22
CA ASP A 878 34.02 -3.95 21.21
C ASP A 878 32.62 -3.45 21.63
N GLU A 879 32.32 -2.18 21.37
CA GLU A 879 31.01 -1.58 21.57
C GLU A 879 30.07 -1.70 20.37
N ILE A 880 30.58 -2.13 19.21
CA ILE A 880 29.82 -2.27 17.98
C ILE A 880 29.46 -3.74 17.73
N THR A 881 28.23 -3.99 17.29
CA THR A 881 27.79 -5.27 16.74
C THR A 881 27.42 -5.06 15.27
N ILE A 882 28.17 -5.66 14.35
CA ILE A 882 27.87 -5.65 12.91
C ILE A 882 26.68 -6.57 12.66
N THR A 883 25.61 -6.02 12.09
CA THR A 883 24.32 -6.74 11.98
C THR A 883 24.19 -7.56 10.69
N ASP A 884 25.06 -7.36 9.70
CA ASP A 884 24.95 -8.03 8.40
C ASP A 884 26.21 -8.78 7.97
N PHE A 885 26.28 -10.06 8.33
CA PHE A 885 27.13 -11.07 7.66
C PHE A 885 26.30 -12.23 7.07
N ARG A 886 24.98 -12.24 7.27
CA ARG A 886 24.11 -13.35 6.87
C ARG A 886 23.43 -13.14 5.51
N HIS A 887 23.29 -11.90 5.03
CA HIS A 887 22.72 -11.66 3.69
C HIS A 887 23.74 -11.80 2.56
N ALA A 888 25.00 -11.40 2.75
CA ALA A 888 26.03 -11.47 1.70
C ALA A 888 26.42 -12.92 1.32
N ALA A 889 26.45 -13.85 2.28
CA ALA A 889 26.82 -15.25 2.03
C ALA A 889 25.76 -16.03 1.22
N ARG A 890 24.48 -15.59 1.21
CA ARG A 890 23.42 -16.21 0.41
C ARG A 890 23.46 -15.81 -1.07
N ASN A 891 24.02 -14.64 -1.39
CA ASN A 891 24.09 -14.13 -2.76
C ASN A 891 25.40 -14.48 -3.48
N ALA A 892 26.43 -14.96 -2.77
CA ALA A 892 27.74 -15.27 -3.34
C ALA A 892 28.03 -16.77 -3.54
N GLY A 893 27.06 -17.66 -3.30
CA GLY A 893 27.17 -19.09 -3.65
C GLY A 893 28.37 -19.85 -3.04
N THR A 894 29.08 -19.31 -2.06
CA THR A 894 30.32 -19.89 -1.53
C THR A 894 30.17 -20.17 -0.03
N PRO A 895 30.41 -21.42 0.44
CA PRO A 895 30.34 -21.73 1.86
C PRO A 895 31.48 -21.06 2.61
N ALA A 896 31.16 -20.47 3.77
CA ALA A 896 32.13 -19.84 4.65
C ALA A 896 33.19 -20.85 5.12
N PRO A 897 34.50 -20.50 5.15
CA PRO A 897 35.50 -21.36 5.76
C PRO A 897 35.27 -21.42 7.27
N LYS A 898 35.21 -22.66 7.79
CA LYS A 898 35.17 -22.93 9.23
C LYS A 898 36.41 -22.31 9.87
N ARG A 899 36.22 -21.47 10.89
CA ARG A 899 37.28 -21.15 11.85
C ARG A 899 37.27 -22.22 12.93
N GLU A 900 38.36 -22.97 13.05
CA GLU A 900 38.72 -23.73 14.25
C GLU A 900 39.38 -22.80 15.29
N PRO A 901 39.42 -23.21 16.58
CA PRO A 901 39.41 -22.31 17.75
C PRO A 901 40.52 -21.26 17.85
#